data_AF-A0A6B2TBL1-F1
#
_entry.id   AF-A0A6B2TBL1-F1
#
_cell.length_a   1.000
_cell.length_b   1.000
_cell.length_c   1.000
_cell.angle_alpha   90.00
_cell.angle_beta   90.00
_cell.angle_gamma   90.00
#
_symmetry.space_group_name_H-M   'P 1'
#
loop_
_entity.id
_entity.type
_entity.pdbx_description
1 polymer ?
#
loop_
_entity_poly.entity_id
_entity_poly.type
_entity_poly.pdbx_seq_one_letter_code
_entity_poly.pdbx_strand_id
1 'polypeptide(L)'
;MHSTATPVTPATPATPETSATPAPPAAPETSGSPATSTHCPYCALQCGMDLVTGPQGVEVVERTGFPVNKGALCGKGRTAPAVLSSRVRLTEPLVRSRATGELTPATWEEALDRVADGLTRTRAEYGADACGVFGGGGLTNEKAYALGKFARVALGTSQIDYNGRFCMSSAAAAGQRAFGLDRGLPFPLEDIPRTGCVILVGSNLAETMPPALRYLTELRENGGTLIVVDPRRTRTAEQADLHLAPRPGTDLALALGLLHLVVAEGRTDEAFIEERTSGWEEARAAAMAHWPEHVERITGVAVPRLRDAVRLFCGADAAMVLTARGPEQQSKGTDTVGAWINLCLATGRAGRPFSGYGCLTGQGNGQGGREHGQKADQLPGYRKLTDPAARAHVAGVWGVDPDSLPGPGRSAYELLDALGGDIKSLLLMGSNPVVSAPRAAHVEERLRSLDFLAVADVVLSETACLADVVLPVTQWAEETGTVTNLEGRVLLRQRAVTAPAGVRGDLDVLHGLAERLGHGKGFPTDPEEVFEELRRASAGGPADYSGISYERLREDDGKGVFWPCPEGAGGAVAEGGRAQGGRAEGTPRLFLERFATEDGRARFVPVVHRDAAEEPDAEYPVLLTTGRVLAQYQSGAQTRRVDELNAAAPGPFVELHPRLAARLGVEEDDPVAVVSRRGRAVAPARVTSAIRADTVFMPFHWPGEGRANTLTHPALDPVSRMPEFKVCAVRVERV
;
A
#
# COMPACT_ATOMS: atom_id res chain seq x y z
N MET A 1 92.13 36.69 -20.85
CA MET A 1 92.41 37.59 -21.99
C MET A 1 92.12 36.83 -23.28
N HIS A 2 91.30 37.44 -24.14
CA HIS A 2 91.05 37.19 -25.58
C HIS A 2 90.72 35.75 -26.03
N SER A 3 89.46 35.49 -26.41
CA SER A 3 88.79 35.84 -27.67
C SER A 3 89.21 34.94 -28.81
N THR A 4 88.26 34.15 -29.32
CA THR A 4 88.25 33.70 -30.71
C THR A 4 86.82 33.60 -31.21
N ALA A 5 86.65 34.09 -32.43
CA ALA A 5 85.40 34.32 -33.12
C ALA A 5 84.97 33.13 -34.01
N THR A 6 83.69 33.22 -34.37
CA THR A 6 82.80 32.48 -35.29
C THR A 6 83.41 31.98 -36.60
N PRO A 7 82.77 30.98 -37.25
CA PRO A 7 81.86 31.29 -38.35
C PRO A 7 80.55 30.48 -38.40
N VAL A 8 79.63 30.95 -39.25
CA VAL A 8 78.21 30.57 -39.40
C VAL A 8 78.01 29.57 -40.55
N THR A 9 77.03 28.65 -40.42
CA THR A 9 76.25 28.03 -41.52
C THR A 9 74.95 27.39 -40.95
N PRO A 10 73.93 27.01 -41.75
CA PRO A 10 72.65 27.72 -41.83
C PRO A 10 71.44 26.97 -41.25
N ALA A 11 70.31 27.70 -41.18
CA ALA A 11 69.08 27.37 -40.46
C ALA A 11 68.21 26.25 -41.06
N THR A 12 67.43 25.60 -40.20
CA THR A 12 66.20 24.85 -40.49
C THR A 12 65.12 25.27 -39.47
N PRO A 13 63.83 25.42 -39.85
CA PRO A 13 62.86 26.20 -39.11
C PRO A 13 62.20 25.42 -37.97
N ALA A 14 61.95 26.10 -36.85
CA ALA A 14 61.24 25.58 -35.69
C ALA A 14 59.73 25.54 -35.92
N THR A 15 59.13 24.44 -35.50
CA THR A 15 57.69 24.14 -35.48
C THR A 15 56.92 25.01 -34.47
N PRO A 16 55.62 25.29 -34.72
CA PRO A 16 54.85 26.26 -33.97
C PRO A 16 54.29 25.70 -32.65
N GLU A 17 54.16 26.60 -31.68
CA GLU A 17 53.56 26.40 -30.37
C GLU A 17 52.11 25.90 -30.48
N THR A 18 51.82 24.78 -29.79
CA THR A 18 50.48 24.22 -29.65
C THR A 18 49.64 25.07 -28.71
N SER A 19 48.60 25.70 -29.26
CA SER A 19 47.56 26.43 -28.56
C SER A 19 46.80 25.54 -27.58
N ALA A 20 46.60 26.03 -26.36
CA ALA A 20 45.77 25.41 -25.34
C ALA A 20 44.32 25.21 -25.83
N THR A 21 43.83 23.98 -25.71
CA THR A 21 42.43 23.62 -25.93
C THR A 21 41.54 24.34 -24.89
N PRO A 22 40.44 25.00 -25.28
CA PRO A 22 39.54 25.62 -24.30
C PRO A 22 38.83 24.53 -23.50
N ALA A 23 38.71 24.76 -22.20
CA ALA A 23 37.92 23.92 -21.30
C ALA A 23 36.49 23.77 -21.85
N PRO A 24 35.84 22.61 -21.64
CA PRO A 24 34.42 22.46 -22.00
C PRO A 24 33.61 23.57 -21.32
N PRO A 25 32.61 24.16 -22.00
CA PRO A 25 31.79 25.19 -21.39
C PRO A 25 31.19 24.63 -20.10
N ALA A 26 31.34 25.38 -19.01
CA ALA A 26 30.65 25.10 -17.77
C ALA A 26 29.17 24.86 -18.09
N ALA A 27 28.60 23.80 -17.52
CA ALA A 27 27.17 23.57 -17.58
C ALA A 27 26.46 24.89 -17.22
N PRO A 28 25.43 25.30 -17.99
CA PRO A 28 24.76 26.56 -17.70
C PRO A 28 24.31 26.50 -16.24
N GLU A 29 24.76 27.47 -15.43
CA GLU A 29 24.19 27.71 -14.11
C GLU A 29 22.70 27.95 -14.35
N THR A 30 21.90 26.92 -14.11
CA THR A 30 20.46 27.04 -14.09
C THR A 30 20.16 27.98 -12.93
N SER A 31 19.85 29.24 -13.25
CA SER A 31 19.10 30.15 -12.38
C SER A 31 17.66 29.66 -12.20
N GLY A 32 17.51 28.35 -11.96
CA GLY A 32 16.25 27.67 -11.70
C GLY A 32 15.85 27.86 -10.25
N SER A 33 14.54 27.91 -10.02
CA SER A 33 13.96 27.86 -8.68
C SER A 33 14.56 26.70 -7.87
N PRO A 34 14.78 26.88 -6.55
CA PRO A 34 15.35 25.82 -5.71
C PRO A 34 14.52 24.55 -5.80
N ALA A 35 15.18 23.41 -5.97
CA ALA A 35 14.52 22.12 -6.03
C ALA A 35 13.88 21.79 -4.67
N THR A 36 12.64 21.30 -4.66
CA THR A 36 11.94 20.90 -3.44
C THR A 36 11.91 19.39 -3.31
N SER A 37 12.54 18.86 -2.26
CA SER A 37 12.53 17.42 -1.97
C SER A 37 11.19 16.94 -1.47
N THR A 38 10.67 15.89 -2.09
CA THR A 38 9.36 15.32 -1.80
C THR A 38 9.30 13.82 -2.18
N HIS A 39 8.11 13.23 -2.12
CA HIS A 39 7.92 11.79 -2.36
C HIS A 39 6.84 11.51 -3.40
N CYS A 40 7.08 10.48 -4.21
CA CYS A 40 6.15 9.98 -5.22
C CYS A 40 4.76 9.64 -4.62
N PRO A 41 3.65 10.08 -5.24
CA PRO A 41 2.30 9.93 -4.66
C PRO A 41 1.70 8.52 -4.75
N TYR A 42 2.38 7.58 -5.40
CA TYR A 42 1.77 6.30 -5.78
C TYR A 42 1.98 5.19 -4.76
N CYS A 43 2.92 4.26 -5.00
CA CYS A 43 3.06 3.06 -4.18
C CYS A 43 3.76 3.33 -2.83
N ALA A 44 3.64 2.38 -1.90
CA ALA A 44 4.21 2.50 -0.56
C ALA A 44 5.74 2.55 -0.51
N LEU A 45 6.43 2.37 -1.64
CA LEU A 45 7.88 2.59 -1.73
C LEU A 45 8.23 4.05 -1.43
N GLN A 46 7.33 4.99 -1.76
CA GLN A 46 7.51 6.43 -1.53
C GLN A 46 8.87 6.93 -2.01
N CYS A 47 9.19 6.65 -3.28
CA CYS A 47 10.43 7.07 -3.92
C CYS A 47 10.67 8.57 -3.66
N GLY A 48 11.86 8.89 -3.12
CA GLY A 48 12.32 10.26 -2.98
C GLY A 48 12.63 10.85 -4.35
N MET A 49 12.23 12.10 -4.54
CA MET A 49 12.44 12.86 -5.77
C MET A 49 12.47 14.35 -5.46
N ASP A 50 13.13 15.13 -6.30
CA ASP A 50 13.14 16.59 -6.19
C ASP A 50 12.26 17.18 -7.29
N LEU A 51 11.54 18.25 -6.99
CA LEU A 51 10.75 18.98 -7.98
C LEU A 51 11.38 20.34 -8.26
N VAL A 52 11.58 20.63 -9.54
CA VAL A 52 11.97 21.96 -10.01
C VAL A 52 10.78 22.59 -10.71
N THR A 53 10.42 23.79 -10.30
CA THR A 53 9.32 24.55 -10.89
C THR A 53 9.89 25.55 -11.90
N GLY A 54 9.28 25.61 -13.08
CA GLY A 54 9.73 26.51 -14.15
C GLY A 54 8.61 26.91 -15.10
N PRO A 55 8.92 27.72 -16.12
CA PRO A 55 7.92 28.23 -17.07
C PRO A 55 7.17 27.15 -17.84
N GLN A 56 7.79 25.97 -18.02
CA GLN A 56 7.24 24.83 -18.74
C GLN A 56 6.45 23.87 -17.85
N GLY A 57 6.36 24.13 -16.54
CA GLY A 57 5.66 23.30 -15.57
C GLY A 57 6.57 22.81 -14.44
N VAL A 58 6.26 21.61 -13.93
CA VAL A 58 6.99 20.98 -12.82
C VAL A 58 7.78 19.81 -13.38
N GLU A 59 9.10 19.84 -13.21
CA GLU A 59 10.02 18.79 -13.61
C GLU A 59 10.39 17.91 -12.41
N VAL A 60 10.50 16.59 -12.65
CA VAL A 60 11.00 15.63 -11.65
C VAL A 60 12.50 15.41 -11.85
N VAL A 61 13.27 15.67 -10.80
CA VAL A 61 14.71 15.41 -10.74
C VAL A 61 14.96 14.19 -9.83
N GLU A 62 15.89 13.34 -10.25
CA GLU A 62 16.25 12.13 -9.51
C GLU A 62 17.01 12.47 -8.23
N ARG A 63 16.50 12.01 -7.08
CA ARG A 63 17.13 12.19 -5.78
C ARG A 63 18.00 10.99 -5.42
N THR A 64 19.25 11.00 -5.88
CA THR A 64 20.18 9.87 -5.76
C THR A 64 20.58 9.56 -4.31
N GLY A 65 20.57 10.56 -3.41
CA GLY A 65 20.91 10.42 -1.99
C GLY A 65 19.84 9.73 -1.13
N PHE A 66 18.60 9.60 -1.63
CA PHE A 66 17.53 8.96 -0.85
C PHE A 66 17.66 7.43 -0.86
N PRO A 67 17.70 6.75 0.31
CA PRO A 67 18.17 5.37 0.43
C PRO A 67 17.25 4.33 -0.22
N VAL A 68 15.95 4.61 -0.32
CA VAL A 68 14.95 3.62 -0.74
C VAL A 68 14.92 3.39 -2.26
N ASN A 69 15.02 4.44 -3.08
CA ASN A 69 15.05 4.28 -4.53
C ASN A 69 16.39 4.63 -5.17
N LYS A 70 17.31 5.30 -4.43
CA LYS A 70 18.63 5.72 -4.92
C LYS A 70 18.53 6.38 -6.30
N GLY A 71 17.64 7.37 -6.43
CA GLY A 71 17.35 8.08 -7.68
C GLY A 71 16.35 7.41 -8.64
N ALA A 72 16.13 6.10 -8.57
CA ALA A 72 15.31 5.39 -9.55
C ALA A 72 13.81 5.75 -9.44
N LEU A 73 13.17 6.00 -10.59
CA LEU A 73 11.72 6.23 -10.70
C LEU A 73 11.11 5.37 -11.80
N CYS A 74 9.87 4.89 -11.58
CA CYS A 74 9.09 4.24 -12.64
C CYS A 74 8.32 5.29 -13.47
N GLY A 75 7.76 4.88 -14.62
CA GLY A 75 6.97 5.77 -15.50
C GLY A 75 5.94 6.61 -14.73
N LYS A 76 5.16 5.98 -13.84
CA LYS A 76 4.20 6.69 -12.98
C LYS A 76 4.85 7.83 -12.19
N GLY A 77 5.99 7.57 -11.55
CA GLY A 77 6.70 8.56 -10.73
C GLY A 77 7.22 9.72 -11.57
N ARG A 78 7.84 9.43 -12.72
CA ARG A 78 8.37 10.47 -13.63
C ARG A 78 7.26 11.35 -14.20
N THR A 79 6.12 10.76 -14.55
CA THR A 79 4.98 11.49 -15.13
C THR A 79 4.00 12.02 -14.07
N ALA A 80 4.30 11.90 -12.77
CA ALA A 80 3.43 12.36 -11.69
C ALA A 80 3.05 13.85 -11.79
N PRO A 81 3.91 14.78 -12.27
CA PRO A 81 3.51 16.17 -12.47
C PRO A 81 2.34 16.39 -13.43
N ALA A 82 2.10 15.47 -14.37
CA ALA A 82 1.04 15.64 -15.38
C ALA A 82 -0.35 15.79 -14.74
N VAL A 83 -0.59 15.17 -13.58
CA VAL A 83 -1.88 15.25 -12.86
C VAL A 83 -2.08 16.55 -12.07
N LEU A 84 -1.03 17.38 -11.93
CA LEU A 84 -1.12 18.70 -11.28
C LEU A 84 -1.79 19.73 -12.20
N SER A 85 -1.82 19.49 -13.51
CA SER A 85 -2.47 20.37 -14.49
C SER A 85 -3.95 20.57 -14.16
N SER A 86 -4.41 21.82 -14.17
CA SER A 86 -5.82 22.18 -13.94
C SER A 86 -6.78 21.55 -14.97
N ARG A 87 -6.28 21.12 -16.14
CA ARG A 87 -7.11 20.54 -17.21
C ARG A 87 -7.60 19.12 -16.91
N VAL A 88 -7.00 18.42 -15.95
CA VAL A 88 -7.27 17.00 -15.69
C VAL A 88 -7.78 16.75 -14.26
N ARG A 89 -8.13 17.80 -13.52
CA ARG A 89 -8.47 17.71 -12.09
C ARG A 89 -9.60 18.65 -11.69
N LEU A 90 -10.09 18.50 -10.47
CA LEU A 90 -11.05 19.42 -9.87
C LEU A 90 -10.34 20.70 -9.42
N THR A 91 -10.96 21.86 -9.65
CA THR A 91 -10.43 23.19 -9.25
C THR A 91 -11.42 24.05 -8.47
N GLU A 92 -12.70 23.68 -8.46
CA GLU A 92 -13.76 24.39 -7.73
C GLU A 92 -14.77 23.39 -7.15
N PRO A 93 -15.45 23.73 -6.03
CA PRO A 93 -16.52 22.91 -5.49
C PRO A 93 -17.64 22.69 -6.50
N LEU A 94 -18.22 21.50 -6.52
CA LEU A 94 -19.41 21.20 -7.31
C LEU A 94 -20.55 20.79 -6.37
N VAL A 95 -21.74 21.32 -6.58
CA VAL A 95 -22.95 20.94 -5.85
C VAL A 95 -23.99 20.45 -6.84
N ARG A 96 -24.65 19.35 -6.48
CA ARG A 96 -25.72 18.77 -7.31
C ARG A 96 -26.98 19.60 -7.17
N SER A 97 -27.43 20.15 -8.30
CA SER A 97 -28.68 20.88 -8.39
C SER A 97 -29.86 19.95 -8.10
N ARG A 98 -30.71 20.33 -7.14
CA ARG A 98 -31.98 19.61 -6.87
C ARG A 98 -32.98 19.73 -8.02
N ALA A 99 -32.84 20.74 -8.88
CA ALA A 99 -33.76 20.99 -9.99
C ALA A 99 -33.40 20.20 -11.25
N THR A 100 -32.11 20.09 -11.57
CA THR A 100 -31.63 19.43 -12.81
C THR A 100 -30.97 18.08 -12.56
N GLY A 101 -30.53 17.80 -11.33
CA GLY A 101 -29.76 16.60 -10.98
C GLY A 101 -28.29 16.66 -11.41
N GLU A 102 -27.83 17.75 -12.02
CA GLU A 102 -26.46 17.92 -12.51
C GLU A 102 -25.53 18.56 -11.46
N LEU A 103 -24.24 18.22 -11.51
CA LEU A 103 -23.20 18.86 -10.71
C LEU A 103 -22.82 20.21 -11.34
N THR A 104 -22.97 21.30 -10.60
CA THR A 104 -22.62 22.65 -11.05
C THR A 104 -21.61 23.32 -10.12
N PRO A 105 -20.73 24.20 -10.63
CA PRO A 105 -19.82 24.99 -9.80
C PRO A 105 -20.55 25.73 -8.67
N ALA A 106 -19.93 25.76 -7.49
CA ALA A 106 -20.47 26.38 -6.29
C ALA A 106 -19.37 27.09 -5.50
N THR A 107 -19.79 27.97 -4.59
CA THR A 107 -18.84 28.58 -3.64
C THR A 107 -18.43 27.58 -2.56
N TRP A 108 -17.28 27.82 -1.91
CA TRP A 108 -16.86 27.00 -0.78
C TRP A 108 -17.82 27.08 0.41
N GLU A 109 -18.41 28.25 0.67
CA GLU A 109 -19.39 28.42 1.74
C GLU A 109 -20.63 27.58 1.48
N GLU A 110 -21.22 27.71 0.28
CA GLU A 110 -22.38 26.90 -0.14
C GLU A 110 -22.09 25.39 -0.06
N ALA A 111 -20.94 24.96 -0.56
CA ALA A 111 -20.58 23.55 -0.57
C ALA A 111 -20.39 23.00 0.86
N LEU A 112 -19.67 23.72 1.74
CA LEU A 112 -19.46 23.29 3.12
C LEU A 112 -20.75 23.34 3.94
N ASP A 113 -21.60 24.35 3.74
CA ASP A 113 -22.92 24.45 4.39
C ASP A 113 -23.79 23.25 3.96
N ARG A 114 -23.82 22.93 2.66
CA ARG A 114 -24.59 21.81 2.13
C ARG A 114 -24.14 20.47 2.72
N VAL A 115 -22.84 20.28 2.94
CA VAL A 115 -22.28 19.09 3.59
C VAL A 115 -22.65 19.05 5.06
N ALA A 116 -22.44 20.13 5.81
CA ALA A 116 -22.79 20.21 7.22
C ALA A 116 -24.28 19.97 7.45
N ASP A 117 -25.15 20.54 6.63
CA ASP A 117 -26.60 20.33 6.66
C ASP A 117 -26.99 18.89 6.35
N GLY A 118 -26.33 18.26 5.37
CA GLY A 118 -26.55 16.87 5.00
C GLY A 118 -26.25 15.91 6.15
N LEU A 119 -25.09 16.09 6.78
CA LEU A 119 -24.64 15.28 7.92
C LEU A 119 -25.48 15.57 9.18
N THR A 120 -25.79 16.83 9.46
CA THR A 120 -26.57 17.24 10.64
C THR A 120 -28.00 16.72 10.55
N ARG A 121 -28.66 16.86 9.39
CA ARG A 121 -30.01 16.32 9.16
C ARG A 121 -30.03 14.82 9.38
N THR A 122 -29.09 14.10 8.77
CA THR A 122 -28.97 12.65 8.91
C THR A 122 -28.82 12.24 10.37
N ARG A 123 -27.92 12.91 11.09
CA ARG A 123 -27.67 12.65 12.52
C ARG A 123 -28.90 12.94 13.38
N ALA A 124 -29.64 14.01 13.10
CA ALA A 124 -30.83 14.40 13.85
C ALA A 124 -32.01 13.42 13.62
N GLU A 125 -32.17 12.91 12.41
CA GLU A 125 -33.29 12.04 12.03
C GLU A 125 -33.02 10.56 12.34
N TYR A 126 -31.79 10.08 12.12
CA TYR A 126 -31.45 8.65 12.16
C TYR A 126 -30.37 8.29 13.20
N GLY A 127 -29.79 9.28 13.89
CA GLY A 127 -28.71 9.09 14.85
C GLY A 127 -27.31 9.19 14.24
N ALA A 128 -26.28 9.27 15.10
CA ALA A 128 -24.89 9.52 14.66
C ALA A 128 -24.34 8.41 13.75
N ASP A 129 -24.67 7.15 14.03
CA ASP A 129 -24.20 6.01 13.24
C ASP A 129 -24.90 5.86 11.87
N ALA A 130 -25.87 6.73 11.55
CA ALA A 130 -26.37 6.86 10.18
C ALA A 130 -25.45 7.72 9.30
N CYS A 131 -24.47 8.41 9.89
CA CYS A 131 -23.42 9.14 9.18
C CYS A 131 -22.17 8.27 9.05
N GLY A 132 -21.83 7.90 7.82
CA GLY A 132 -20.60 7.19 7.48
C GLY A 132 -19.46 8.14 7.11
N VAL A 133 -18.22 7.71 7.36
CA VAL A 133 -16.99 8.34 6.90
C VAL A 133 -16.10 7.30 6.22
N PHE A 134 -15.55 7.61 5.05
CA PHE A 134 -14.69 6.66 4.33
C PHE A 134 -13.41 7.31 3.79
N GLY A 135 -12.26 6.87 4.32
CA GLY A 135 -10.95 7.41 3.96
C GLY A 135 -10.20 6.67 2.85
N GLY A 136 -9.11 7.28 2.39
CA GLY A 136 -8.13 6.68 1.48
C GLY A 136 -6.80 6.40 2.17
N GLY A 137 -6.16 5.27 1.89
CA GLY A 137 -4.79 4.98 2.37
C GLY A 137 -3.68 5.75 1.64
N GLY A 138 -4.03 6.76 0.83
CA GLY A 138 -3.10 7.72 0.24
C GLY A 138 -3.07 9.08 0.97
N LEU A 139 -3.98 9.30 1.93
CA LEU A 139 -3.99 10.50 2.78
C LEU A 139 -2.71 10.56 3.61
N THR A 140 -2.19 11.75 3.91
CA THR A 140 -1.07 11.94 4.84
C THR A 140 -1.47 11.51 6.26
N ASN A 141 -0.50 11.32 7.15
CA ASN A 141 -0.75 10.91 8.53
C ASN A 141 -1.62 11.94 9.27
N GLU A 142 -1.40 13.22 9.02
CA GLU A 142 -2.17 14.34 9.57
C GLU A 142 -3.64 14.25 9.15
N LYS A 143 -3.89 14.01 7.86
CA LYS A 143 -5.24 13.87 7.31
C LYS A 143 -5.95 12.62 7.82
N ALA A 144 -5.26 11.48 7.86
CA ALA A 144 -5.82 10.23 8.39
C ALA A 144 -6.18 10.37 9.88
N TYR A 145 -5.31 11.04 10.65
CA TYR A 145 -5.55 11.37 12.05
C TYR A 145 -6.74 12.31 12.23
N ALA A 146 -6.76 13.43 11.51
CA ALA A 146 -7.83 14.42 11.58
C ALA A 146 -9.18 13.84 11.15
N LEU A 147 -9.22 12.99 10.12
CA LEU A 147 -10.43 12.29 9.69
C LEU A 147 -10.97 11.33 10.77
N GLY A 148 -10.07 10.58 11.41
CA GLY A 148 -10.40 9.71 12.54
C GLY A 148 -10.96 10.47 13.74
N LYS A 149 -10.38 11.63 14.05
CA LYS A 149 -10.86 12.55 15.08
C LYS A 149 -12.20 13.17 14.70
N PHE A 150 -12.38 13.60 13.45
CA PHE A 150 -13.62 14.22 12.95
C PHE A 150 -14.81 13.29 13.09
N ALA A 151 -14.69 12.03 12.65
CA ALA A 151 -15.78 11.05 12.78
C ALA A 151 -16.20 10.85 14.24
N ARG A 152 -15.25 10.76 15.18
CA ARG A 152 -15.53 10.42 16.58
C ARG A 152 -15.93 11.61 17.43
N VAL A 153 -15.35 12.79 17.18
CA VAL A 153 -15.56 13.99 18.00
C VAL A 153 -16.63 14.90 17.40
N ALA A 154 -16.54 15.20 16.10
CA ALA A 154 -17.46 16.15 15.47
C ALA A 154 -18.79 15.51 15.06
N LEU A 155 -18.77 14.26 14.58
CA LEU A 155 -20.00 13.53 14.23
C LEU A 155 -20.50 12.63 15.35
N GLY A 156 -19.59 12.09 16.17
CA GLY A 156 -19.91 11.08 17.20
C GLY A 156 -20.28 9.73 16.61
N THR A 157 -19.83 9.42 15.38
CA THR A 157 -20.16 8.18 14.68
C THR A 157 -19.07 7.12 14.86
N SER A 158 -19.48 5.87 15.04
CA SER A 158 -18.59 4.70 14.96
C SER A 158 -18.29 4.30 13.51
N GLN A 159 -19.09 4.76 12.54
CA GLN A 159 -19.04 4.32 11.15
C GLN A 159 -17.92 5.02 10.36
N ILE A 160 -16.67 4.66 10.64
CA ILE A 160 -15.50 5.09 9.88
C ILE A 160 -14.60 3.90 9.52
N ASP A 161 -14.22 3.77 8.25
CA ASP A 161 -13.11 2.92 7.82
C ASP A 161 -12.49 3.50 6.55
N TYR A 162 -11.61 2.75 5.90
CA TYR A 162 -10.86 3.22 4.74
C TYR A 162 -10.47 2.07 3.82
N ASN A 163 -10.14 2.40 2.57
CA ASN A 163 -9.83 1.40 1.54
C ASN A 163 -8.56 0.56 1.82
N GLY A 164 -7.70 0.97 2.76
CA GLY A 164 -6.51 0.19 3.15
C GLY A 164 -6.87 -1.14 3.83
N ARG A 165 -8.12 -1.30 4.29
CA ARG A 165 -8.67 -2.60 4.71
C ARG A 165 -8.66 -3.64 3.59
N PHE A 166 -8.82 -3.21 2.33
CA PHE A 166 -8.73 -4.09 1.15
C PHE A 166 -7.29 -4.38 0.73
N CYS A 167 -6.29 -3.87 1.44
CA CYS A 167 -4.89 -4.00 1.07
C CYS A 167 -4.16 -5.05 1.91
N MET A 168 -4.04 -4.79 3.22
CA MET A 168 -3.09 -5.50 4.08
C MET A 168 -3.68 -6.00 5.41
N SER A 169 -5.00 -5.93 5.58
CA SER A 169 -5.63 -6.24 6.87
C SER A 169 -5.38 -7.69 7.31
N SER A 170 -5.27 -8.64 6.37
CA SER A 170 -4.93 -10.04 6.65
C SER A 170 -3.52 -10.20 7.22
N ALA A 171 -2.52 -9.56 6.61
CA ALA A 171 -1.15 -9.57 7.11
C ALA A 171 -1.02 -8.85 8.45
N ALA A 172 -1.72 -7.72 8.61
CA ALA A 172 -1.80 -7.00 9.88
C ALA A 172 -2.35 -7.90 11.01
N ALA A 173 -3.45 -8.59 10.76
CA ALA A 173 -4.06 -9.49 11.74
C ALA A 173 -3.16 -10.71 12.05
N ALA A 174 -2.47 -11.26 11.05
CA ALA A 174 -1.52 -12.36 11.24
C ALA A 174 -0.29 -11.91 12.06
N GLY A 175 0.32 -10.76 11.71
CA GLY A 175 1.44 -10.17 12.44
C GLY A 175 1.08 -9.80 13.88
N GLN A 176 -0.13 -9.28 14.12
CA GLN A 176 -0.63 -9.04 15.48
C GLN A 176 -0.76 -10.33 16.31
N ARG A 177 -1.25 -11.41 15.71
CA ARG A 177 -1.37 -12.71 16.40
C ARG A 177 -0.02 -13.33 16.69
N ALA A 178 0.91 -13.29 15.74
CA ALA A 178 2.19 -13.97 15.83
C ALA A 178 3.27 -13.15 16.56
N PHE A 179 3.36 -11.85 16.28
CA PHE A 179 4.43 -10.97 16.78
C PHE A 179 3.95 -9.92 17.77
N GLY A 180 2.63 -9.72 17.94
CA GLY A 180 2.07 -8.67 18.79
C GLY A 180 2.12 -7.27 18.19
N LEU A 181 2.50 -7.14 16.91
CA LEU A 181 2.61 -5.85 16.24
C LEU A 181 2.38 -5.97 14.72
N ASP A 182 1.76 -4.95 14.14
CA ASP A 182 1.59 -4.77 12.69
C ASP A 182 2.56 -3.71 12.16
N ARG A 183 3.61 -4.13 11.46
CA ARG A 183 4.46 -3.27 10.63
C ARG A 183 4.74 -4.01 9.33
N GLY A 184 4.51 -3.36 8.19
CA GLY A 184 4.71 -3.92 6.85
C GLY A 184 6.00 -4.73 6.74
N LEU A 185 7.14 -4.06 6.60
CA LEU A 185 8.45 -4.69 6.78
C LEU A 185 8.99 -4.33 8.18
N PRO A 186 9.34 -5.33 9.01
CA PRO A 186 9.97 -5.10 10.31
C PRO A 186 11.46 -4.79 10.20
N PHE A 187 11.97 -4.59 8.99
CA PHE A 187 13.36 -4.29 8.65
C PHE A 187 13.41 -3.40 7.40
N PRO A 188 14.52 -2.70 7.13
CA PRO A 188 14.66 -1.87 5.94
C PRO A 188 14.78 -2.71 4.67
N LEU A 189 14.43 -2.13 3.51
CA LEU A 189 14.59 -2.80 2.21
C LEU A 189 16.05 -3.17 1.89
N GLU A 190 17.01 -2.46 2.46
CA GLU A 190 18.44 -2.72 2.30
C GLU A 190 18.91 -4.06 2.90
N ASP A 191 18.07 -4.72 3.68
CA ASP A 191 18.34 -6.06 4.20
C ASP A 191 18.11 -7.14 3.13
N ILE A 192 17.26 -6.88 2.13
CA ILE A 192 16.91 -7.87 1.10
C ILE A 192 18.17 -8.33 0.32
N PRO A 193 19.07 -7.45 -0.17
CA PRO A 193 20.29 -7.90 -0.85
C PRO A 193 21.28 -8.68 0.02
N ARG A 194 21.10 -8.67 1.35
CA ARG A 194 22.01 -9.27 2.34
C ARG A 194 21.52 -10.61 2.89
N THR A 195 20.33 -11.06 2.48
CA THR A 195 19.82 -12.39 2.83
C THR A 195 20.31 -13.45 1.84
N GLY A 196 20.18 -14.73 2.16
CA GLY A 196 20.57 -15.83 1.26
C GLY A 196 19.40 -16.39 0.43
N CYS A 197 18.15 -16.19 0.89
CA CYS A 197 16.97 -16.63 0.16
C CYS A 197 15.76 -15.72 0.45
N VAL A 198 15.00 -15.36 -0.58
CA VAL A 198 13.70 -14.70 -0.46
C VAL A 198 12.61 -15.57 -1.07
N ILE A 199 11.59 -15.92 -0.29
CA ILE A 199 10.31 -16.40 -0.79
C ILE A 199 9.37 -15.20 -0.94
N LEU A 200 9.05 -14.84 -2.17
CA LEU A 200 8.12 -13.78 -2.50
C LEU A 200 6.75 -14.36 -2.86
N VAL A 201 5.74 -14.14 -2.01
CA VAL A 201 4.43 -14.78 -2.11
C VAL A 201 3.35 -13.80 -2.56
N GLY A 202 2.74 -14.09 -3.72
CA GLY A 202 1.60 -13.35 -4.25
C GLY A 202 1.91 -11.88 -4.57
N SER A 203 3.12 -11.61 -5.07
CA SER A 203 3.61 -10.26 -5.40
C SER A 203 4.20 -10.19 -6.81
N ASN A 204 3.76 -9.20 -7.58
CA ASN A 204 4.35 -8.82 -8.86
C ASN A 204 5.08 -7.48 -8.71
N LEU A 205 6.17 -7.48 -7.94
CA LEU A 205 6.94 -6.30 -7.57
C LEU A 205 7.39 -5.48 -8.79
N ALA A 206 7.68 -6.17 -9.90
CA ALA A 206 8.11 -5.56 -11.17
C ALA A 206 7.07 -4.61 -11.77
N GLU A 207 5.78 -4.76 -11.43
CA GLU A 207 4.71 -3.90 -11.91
C GLU A 207 4.13 -3.00 -10.82
N THR A 208 4.12 -3.47 -9.58
CA THR A 208 3.52 -2.73 -8.48
C THR A 208 4.48 -1.77 -7.80
N MET A 209 5.77 -2.09 -7.72
CA MET A 209 6.83 -1.27 -7.13
C MET A 209 8.15 -1.43 -7.90
N PRO A 210 8.22 -1.03 -9.18
CA PRO A 210 9.35 -1.38 -10.05
C PRO A 210 10.73 -1.00 -9.52
N PRO A 211 10.95 0.17 -8.87
CA PRO A 211 12.27 0.50 -8.34
C PRO A 211 12.74 -0.45 -7.22
N ALA A 212 11.82 -1.12 -6.51
CA ALA A 212 12.17 -2.11 -5.50
C ALA A 212 12.69 -3.43 -6.10
N LEU A 213 12.48 -3.68 -7.40
CA LEU A 213 13.02 -4.85 -8.09
C LEU A 213 14.54 -4.93 -7.97
N ARG A 214 15.21 -3.77 -7.89
CA ARG A 214 16.66 -3.68 -7.70
C ARG A 214 17.17 -4.50 -6.52
N TYR A 215 16.42 -4.55 -5.42
CA TYR A 215 16.84 -5.26 -4.22
C TYR A 215 16.83 -6.78 -4.44
N LEU A 216 15.92 -7.27 -5.28
CA LEU A 216 15.89 -8.67 -5.70
C LEU A 216 16.99 -8.99 -6.71
N THR A 217 17.34 -8.04 -7.59
CA THR A 217 18.50 -8.18 -8.49
C THR A 217 19.80 -8.21 -7.69
N GLU A 218 20.02 -7.24 -6.79
CA GLU A 218 21.19 -7.14 -5.93
C GLU A 218 21.34 -8.40 -5.03
N LEU A 219 20.23 -8.94 -4.49
CA LEU A 219 20.22 -10.24 -3.80
C LEU A 219 20.84 -11.36 -4.64
N ARG A 220 20.41 -11.48 -5.89
CA ARG A 220 20.87 -12.57 -6.79
C ARG A 220 22.31 -12.35 -7.23
N GLU A 221 22.71 -11.11 -7.49
CA GLU A 221 24.10 -10.74 -7.78
C GLU A 221 25.04 -11.06 -6.61
N ASN A 222 24.53 -10.95 -5.37
CA ASN A 222 25.25 -11.34 -4.15
C ASN A 222 25.21 -12.86 -3.87
N GLY A 223 24.66 -13.67 -4.79
CA GLY A 223 24.60 -15.14 -4.66
C GLY A 223 23.40 -15.68 -3.90
N GLY A 224 22.46 -14.82 -3.49
CA GLY A 224 21.20 -15.24 -2.91
C GLY A 224 20.20 -15.77 -3.94
N THR A 225 19.12 -16.38 -3.47
CA THR A 225 18.11 -17.01 -4.33
C THR A 225 16.72 -16.39 -4.16
N LEU A 226 15.98 -16.33 -5.25
CA LEU A 226 14.60 -15.83 -5.31
C LEU A 226 13.63 -16.95 -5.66
N ILE A 227 12.71 -17.24 -4.74
CA ILE A 227 11.56 -18.10 -4.95
C ILE A 227 10.32 -17.21 -5.11
N VAL A 228 9.57 -17.36 -6.21
CA VAL A 228 8.31 -16.62 -6.43
C VAL A 228 7.14 -17.59 -6.39
N VAL A 229 6.15 -17.29 -5.56
CA VAL A 229 4.87 -18.00 -5.48
C VAL A 229 3.79 -17.13 -6.12
N ASP A 230 3.34 -17.49 -7.32
CA ASP A 230 2.32 -16.74 -8.07
C ASP A 230 1.65 -17.70 -9.09
N PRO A 231 0.31 -17.83 -9.13
CA PRO A 231 -0.36 -18.61 -10.17
C PRO A 231 -0.02 -18.16 -11.60
N ARG A 232 0.38 -16.90 -11.77
CA ARG A 232 0.82 -16.31 -13.04
C ARG A 232 2.34 -16.24 -13.08
N ARG A 233 2.93 -16.55 -14.23
CA ARG A 233 4.34 -16.31 -14.52
C ARG A 233 4.54 -14.84 -14.89
N THR A 234 4.47 -13.98 -13.89
CA THR A 234 4.64 -12.53 -14.02
C THR A 234 6.09 -12.14 -14.32
N ARG A 235 6.33 -10.87 -14.67
CA ARG A 235 7.69 -10.33 -14.85
C ARG A 235 8.60 -10.52 -13.63
N THR A 236 8.03 -10.59 -12.43
CA THR A 236 8.77 -10.96 -11.23
C THR A 236 9.09 -12.45 -11.19
N ALA A 237 8.14 -13.33 -11.52
CA ALA A 237 8.36 -14.78 -11.57
C ALA A 237 9.37 -15.20 -12.66
N GLU A 238 9.46 -14.46 -13.77
CA GLU A 238 10.45 -14.70 -14.83
C GLU A 238 11.90 -14.54 -14.36
N GLN A 239 12.12 -13.74 -13.31
CA GLN A 239 13.44 -13.49 -12.72
C GLN A 239 13.79 -14.46 -11.58
N ALA A 240 12.84 -15.32 -11.18
CA ALA A 240 12.99 -16.21 -10.05
C ALA A 240 13.87 -17.41 -10.39
N ASP A 241 14.68 -17.86 -9.43
CA ASP A 241 15.40 -19.13 -9.51
C ASP A 241 14.41 -20.31 -9.35
N LEU A 242 13.30 -20.08 -8.64
CA LEU A 242 12.21 -21.05 -8.49
C LEU A 242 10.84 -20.36 -8.55
N HIS A 243 10.04 -20.67 -9.58
CA HIS A 243 8.62 -20.26 -9.64
C HIS A 243 7.68 -21.39 -9.20
N LEU A 244 6.88 -21.18 -8.16
CA LEU A 244 5.79 -22.06 -7.76
C LEU A 244 4.46 -21.44 -8.21
N ALA A 245 3.69 -22.18 -9.01
CA ALA A 245 2.44 -21.70 -9.61
C ALA A 245 1.21 -22.41 -9.02
N PRO A 246 0.87 -22.17 -7.73
CA PRO A 246 -0.27 -22.82 -7.12
C PRO A 246 -1.57 -22.40 -7.81
N ARG A 247 -2.58 -23.26 -7.72
CA ARG A 247 -3.96 -22.90 -8.03
C ARG A 247 -4.40 -21.72 -7.14
N PRO A 248 -5.05 -20.67 -7.66
CA PRO A 248 -5.48 -19.54 -6.83
C PRO A 248 -6.30 -19.99 -5.61
N GLY A 249 -6.02 -19.41 -4.44
CA GLY A 249 -6.68 -19.75 -3.17
C GLY A 249 -6.09 -20.94 -2.42
N THR A 250 -4.98 -21.52 -2.90
CA THR A 250 -4.33 -22.70 -2.29
C THR A 250 -2.98 -22.39 -1.64
N ASP A 251 -2.62 -21.11 -1.51
CA ASP A 251 -1.36 -20.64 -0.92
C ASP A 251 -1.15 -21.12 0.53
N LEU A 252 -2.25 -21.29 1.29
CA LEU A 252 -2.21 -21.83 2.65
C LEU A 252 -1.78 -23.31 2.66
N ALA A 253 -2.33 -24.14 1.76
CA ALA A 253 -1.93 -25.54 1.64
C ALA A 253 -0.45 -25.65 1.22
N LEU A 254 0.00 -24.75 0.32
CA LEU A 254 1.39 -24.68 -0.08
C LEU A 254 2.31 -24.38 1.11
N ALA A 255 2.02 -23.34 1.89
CA ALA A 255 2.81 -22.97 3.07
C ALA A 255 2.88 -24.11 4.10
N LEU A 256 1.76 -24.78 4.36
CA LEU A 256 1.68 -25.93 5.26
C LEU A 256 2.48 -27.14 4.75
N GLY A 257 2.48 -27.40 3.43
CA GLY A 257 3.31 -28.44 2.82
C GLY A 257 4.81 -28.16 2.90
N LEU A 258 5.22 -26.89 2.76
CA LEU A 258 6.61 -26.50 2.97
C LEU A 258 7.01 -26.69 4.45
N LEU A 259 6.15 -26.29 5.38
CA LEU A 259 6.39 -26.49 6.81
C LEU A 259 6.41 -27.98 7.19
N HIS A 260 5.55 -28.80 6.59
CA HIS A 260 5.59 -30.26 6.74
C HIS A 260 6.96 -30.82 6.38
N LEU A 261 7.49 -30.44 5.20
CA LEU A 261 8.79 -30.90 4.74
C LEU A 261 9.94 -30.43 5.64
N VAL A 262 9.88 -29.19 6.13
CA VAL A 262 10.85 -28.67 7.12
C VAL A 262 10.89 -29.56 8.37
N VAL A 263 9.71 -29.92 8.91
CA VAL A 263 9.61 -30.79 10.09
C VAL A 263 10.09 -32.21 9.77
N ALA A 264 9.63 -32.80 8.66
CA ALA A 264 9.95 -34.17 8.27
C ALA A 264 11.44 -34.37 7.95
N GLU A 265 12.13 -33.33 7.47
CA GLU A 265 13.56 -33.34 7.17
C GLU A 265 14.44 -32.92 8.36
N GLY A 266 13.86 -32.63 9.53
CA GLY A 266 14.60 -32.21 10.73
C GLY A 266 15.31 -30.87 10.56
N ARG A 267 14.69 -29.92 9.85
CA ARG A 267 15.23 -28.58 9.54
C ARG A 267 14.65 -27.46 10.42
N THR A 268 14.03 -27.83 11.53
CA THR A 268 13.53 -26.91 12.55
C THR A 268 14.67 -26.32 13.38
N ASP A 269 14.54 -25.07 13.82
CA ASP A 269 15.42 -24.43 14.80
C ASP A 269 14.83 -24.67 16.20
N GLU A 270 15.09 -25.86 16.76
CA GLU A 270 14.50 -26.30 18.03
C GLU A 270 14.81 -25.35 19.19
N ALA A 271 16.03 -24.79 19.24
CA ALA A 271 16.43 -23.83 20.27
C ALA A 271 15.63 -22.53 20.14
N PHE A 272 15.47 -21.99 18.93
CA PHE A 272 14.63 -20.81 18.72
C PHE A 272 13.16 -21.07 19.09
N ILE A 273 12.63 -22.23 18.72
CA ILE A 273 11.25 -22.62 19.04
C ILE A 273 11.07 -22.66 20.56
N GLU A 274 11.95 -23.33 21.29
CA GLU A 274 11.91 -23.44 22.74
C GLU A 274 12.09 -22.08 23.43
N GLU A 275 13.03 -21.26 23.01
CA GLU A 275 13.37 -20.02 23.73
C GLU A 275 12.43 -18.86 23.38
N ARG A 276 12.10 -18.69 22.09
CA ARG A 276 11.49 -17.47 21.56
C ARG A 276 10.07 -17.62 21.06
N THR A 277 9.46 -18.80 21.16
CA THR A 277 8.10 -19.04 20.64
C THR A 277 7.17 -19.78 21.59
N SER A 278 5.86 -19.75 21.33
CA SER A 278 4.84 -20.59 21.99
C SER A 278 3.86 -21.16 20.95
N GLY A 279 3.12 -22.22 21.30
CA GLY A 279 2.08 -22.82 20.44
C GLY A 279 2.60 -23.74 19.32
N TRP A 280 3.84 -24.23 19.43
CA TRP A 280 4.48 -25.04 18.39
C TRP A 280 3.77 -26.37 18.13
N GLU A 281 3.36 -27.10 19.17
CA GLU A 281 2.82 -28.46 19.02
C GLU A 281 1.55 -28.47 18.16
N GLU A 282 0.62 -27.55 18.38
CA GLU A 282 -0.60 -27.46 17.59
C GLU A 282 -0.33 -27.04 16.14
N ALA A 283 0.58 -26.09 15.92
CA ALA A 283 0.95 -25.66 14.57
C ALA A 283 1.70 -26.75 13.79
N ARG A 284 2.58 -27.50 14.48
CA ARG A 284 3.26 -28.67 13.92
C ARG A 284 2.26 -29.75 13.55
N ALA A 285 1.31 -30.08 14.43
CA ALA A 285 0.27 -31.06 14.12
C ALA A 285 -0.54 -30.66 12.88
N ALA A 286 -0.91 -29.37 12.78
CA ALA A 286 -1.60 -28.85 11.61
C ALA A 286 -0.75 -28.98 10.34
N ALA A 287 0.54 -28.63 10.37
CA ALA A 287 1.44 -28.81 9.23
C ALA A 287 1.61 -30.28 8.83
N MET A 288 1.76 -31.18 9.81
CA MET A 288 1.92 -32.62 9.56
C MET A 288 0.71 -33.25 8.87
N ALA A 289 -0.50 -32.70 9.06
CA ALA A 289 -1.70 -33.11 8.35
C ALA A 289 -1.70 -32.76 6.84
N HIS A 290 -0.76 -31.93 6.38
CA HIS A 290 -0.65 -31.46 4.99
C HIS A 290 0.60 -32.07 4.32
N TRP A 291 0.64 -33.39 4.18
CA TRP A 291 1.78 -34.07 3.55
C TRP A 291 1.94 -33.70 2.06
N PRO A 292 3.15 -33.82 1.49
CA PRO A 292 3.48 -33.21 0.20
C PRO A 292 2.59 -33.64 -0.97
N GLU A 293 2.26 -34.93 -1.07
CA GLU A 293 1.41 -35.46 -2.15
C GLU A 293 -0.04 -34.97 -2.05
N HIS A 294 -0.53 -34.73 -0.82
CA HIS A 294 -1.83 -34.10 -0.62
C HIS A 294 -1.81 -32.63 -1.04
N VAL A 295 -0.73 -31.91 -0.72
CA VAL A 295 -0.54 -30.52 -1.10
C VAL A 295 -0.38 -30.37 -2.62
N GLU A 296 0.34 -31.28 -3.28
CA GLU A 296 0.43 -31.33 -4.76
C GLU A 296 -0.96 -31.46 -5.39
N ARG A 297 -1.82 -32.34 -4.86
CA ARG A 297 -3.17 -32.52 -5.37
C ARG A 297 -4.04 -31.26 -5.24
N ILE A 298 -3.90 -30.50 -4.14
CA ILE A 298 -4.66 -29.28 -3.91
C ILE A 298 -4.12 -28.12 -4.77
N THR A 299 -2.81 -27.92 -4.74
CA THR A 299 -2.16 -26.73 -5.30
C THR A 299 -1.81 -26.88 -6.77
N GLY A 300 -1.63 -28.11 -7.25
CA GLY A 300 -1.02 -28.40 -8.54
C GLY A 300 0.48 -28.12 -8.61
N VAL A 301 1.16 -27.89 -7.48
CA VAL A 301 2.62 -27.73 -7.40
C VAL A 301 3.26 -29.07 -7.07
N ALA A 302 4.11 -29.55 -7.97
CA ALA A 302 4.71 -30.89 -7.84
C ALA A 302 5.60 -31.03 -6.60
N VAL A 303 5.56 -32.18 -5.93
CA VAL A 303 6.37 -32.46 -4.72
C VAL A 303 7.87 -32.15 -4.90
N PRO A 304 8.53 -32.49 -6.03
CA PRO A 304 9.94 -32.12 -6.22
C PRO A 304 10.20 -30.61 -6.12
N ARG A 305 9.27 -29.78 -6.59
CA ARG A 305 9.35 -28.31 -6.49
C ARG A 305 9.22 -27.82 -5.06
N LEU A 306 8.37 -28.48 -4.26
CA LEU A 306 8.23 -28.19 -2.82
C LEU A 306 9.54 -28.49 -2.09
N ARG A 307 10.18 -29.63 -2.39
CA ARG A 307 11.48 -30.00 -1.83
C ARG A 307 12.58 -29.04 -2.24
N ASP A 308 12.60 -28.60 -3.50
CA ASP A 308 13.54 -27.57 -3.96
C ASP A 308 13.37 -26.25 -3.18
N ALA A 309 12.13 -25.82 -2.94
CA ALA A 309 11.86 -24.62 -2.16
C ALA A 309 12.40 -24.74 -0.71
N VAL A 310 12.14 -25.87 -0.05
CA VAL A 310 12.66 -26.13 1.31
C VAL A 310 14.18 -26.19 1.32
N ARG A 311 14.80 -26.87 0.34
CA ARG A 311 16.26 -26.94 0.22
C ARG A 311 16.89 -25.56 0.09
N LEU A 312 16.35 -24.69 -0.77
CA LEU A 312 16.85 -23.33 -0.96
C LEU A 312 16.65 -22.47 0.28
N PHE A 313 15.45 -22.49 0.88
CA PHE A 313 15.10 -21.65 2.01
C PHE A 313 15.83 -22.05 3.32
N CYS A 314 15.94 -23.34 3.60
CA CYS A 314 16.66 -23.85 4.77
C CYS A 314 18.17 -23.92 4.55
N GLY A 315 18.65 -23.90 3.31
CA GLY A 315 20.08 -23.90 2.99
C GLY A 315 20.78 -22.57 3.20
N ALA A 316 20.03 -21.46 3.29
CA ALA A 316 20.58 -20.13 3.54
C ALA A 316 20.77 -19.84 5.04
N ASP A 317 21.81 -19.09 5.41
CA ASP A 317 22.05 -18.68 6.80
C ASP A 317 20.99 -17.70 7.30
N ALA A 318 20.57 -16.78 6.42
CA ALA A 318 19.46 -15.85 6.62
C ALA A 318 18.47 -16.00 5.45
N ALA A 319 17.18 -15.95 5.75
CA ALA A 319 16.15 -16.07 4.72
C ALA A 319 14.90 -15.26 5.08
N MET A 320 14.21 -14.77 4.05
CA MET A 320 13.00 -13.96 4.21
C MET A 320 11.79 -14.59 3.52
N VAL A 321 10.62 -14.40 4.13
CA VAL A 321 9.33 -14.60 3.46
C VAL A 321 8.64 -13.24 3.35
N LEU A 322 8.42 -12.78 2.12
CA LEU A 322 7.76 -11.52 1.81
C LEU A 322 6.40 -11.79 1.16
N THR A 323 5.33 -11.34 1.80
CA THR A 323 3.95 -11.53 1.28
C THR A 323 3.38 -10.24 0.70
N ALA A 324 2.45 -10.38 -0.24
CA ALA A 324 1.61 -9.28 -0.73
C ALA A 324 0.17 -9.77 -0.99
N ARG A 325 -0.50 -9.22 -2.02
CA ARG A 325 -1.96 -9.35 -2.17
C ARG A 325 -2.47 -10.76 -2.44
N GLY A 326 -1.68 -11.64 -3.05
CA GLY A 326 -2.10 -13.02 -3.35
C GLY A 326 -2.59 -13.77 -2.11
N PRO A 327 -1.74 -13.99 -1.09
CA PRO A 327 -2.12 -14.68 0.15
C PRO A 327 -3.07 -13.85 1.03
N GLU A 328 -3.03 -12.52 0.92
CA GLU A 328 -3.77 -11.65 1.85
C GLU A 328 -5.23 -11.42 1.45
N GLN A 329 -5.51 -11.16 0.17
CA GLN A 329 -6.85 -10.81 -0.33
C GLN A 329 -7.70 -12.07 -0.56
N GLN A 330 -7.87 -12.85 0.51
CA GLN A 330 -8.61 -14.10 0.58
C GLN A 330 -9.55 -14.10 1.79
N SER A 331 -10.61 -14.91 1.74
CA SER A 331 -11.56 -15.14 2.86
C SER A 331 -10.95 -15.92 4.02
N LYS A 332 -9.69 -16.35 3.87
CA LYS A 332 -8.84 -17.03 4.86
C LYS A 332 -7.45 -16.42 4.91
N GLY A 333 -7.32 -15.16 4.49
CA GLY A 333 -6.02 -14.50 4.30
C GLY A 333 -5.20 -14.39 5.57
N THR A 334 -5.82 -14.21 6.74
CA THR A 334 -5.08 -14.18 8.02
C THR A 334 -4.43 -15.53 8.31
N ASP A 335 -5.14 -16.63 8.05
CA ASP A 335 -4.61 -17.98 8.26
C ASP A 335 -3.53 -18.31 7.21
N THR A 336 -3.76 -17.93 5.94
CA THR A 336 -2.78 -18.06 4.87
C THR A 336 -1.46 -17.38 5.21
N VAL A 337 -1.49 -16.11 5.64
CA VAL A 337 -0.27 -15.40 6.07
C VAL A 337 0.31 -16.01 7.35
N GLY A 338 -0.54 -16.44 8.29
CA GLY A 338 -0.11 -17.14 9.50
C GLY A 338 0.73 -18.38 9.22
N ALA A 339 0.38 -19.19 8.22
CA ALA A 339 1.17 -20.35 7.82
C ALA A 339 2.57 -19.98 7.30
N TRP A 340 2.68 -18.89 6.54
CA TRP A 340 3.97 -18.37 6.09
C TRP A 340 4.81 -17.83 7.25
N ILE A 341 4.19 -17.20 8.25
CA ILE A 341 4.86 -16.79 9.49
C ILE A 341 5.33 -18.02 10.27
N ASN A 342 4.49 -19.06 10.42
CA ASN A 342 4.88 -20.31 11.07
C ASN A 342 6.09 -20.96 10.40
N LEU A 343 6.21 -20.89 9.07
CA LEU A 343 7.41 -21.36 8.36
C LEU A 343 8.66 -20.59 8.80
N CYS A 344 8.60 -19.26 8.91
CA CYS A 344 9.69 -18.45 9.44
C CYS A 344 10.01 -18.75 10.91
N LEU A 345 9.00 -18.98 11.74
CA LEU A 345 9.19 -19.30 13.16
C LEU A 345 9.84 -20.67 13.36
N ALA A 346 9.37 -21.69 12.64
CA ALA A 346 9.90 -23.06 12.73
C ALA A 346 11.36 -23.15 12.29
N THR A 347 11.79 -22.26 11.41
CA THR A 347 13.18 -22.19 10.89
C THR A 347 14.02 -21.12 11.57
N GLY A 348 13.54 -20.52 12.67
CA GLY A 348 14.27 -19.52 13.45
C GLY A 348 14.61 -18.23 12.69
N ARG A 349 13.84 -17.89 11.65
CA ARG A 349 14.15 -16.76 10.76
C ARG A 349 13.67 -15.42 11.31
N ALA A 350 12.61 -15.40 12.12
CA ALA A 350 12.03 -14.16 12.63
C ALA A 350 12.87 -13.54 13.76
N GLY A 351 12.94 -12.21 13.83
CA GLY A 351 13.66 -11.51 14.90
C GLY A 351 15.18 -11.68 14.85
N ARG A 352 15.74 -11.84 13.64
CA ARG A 352 17.18 -11.88 13.36
C ARG A 352 17.52 -10.89 12.23
N PRO A 353 18.73 -10.32 12.18
CA PRO A 353 19.14 -9.45 11.08
C PRO A 353 19.02 -10.16 9.71
N PHE A 354 18.65 -9.41 8.66
CA PHE A 354 18.57 -9.90 7.27
C PHE A 354 17.61 -11.07 7.06
N SER A 355 16.68 -11.31 7.98
CA SER A 355 15.89 -12.54 8.03
C SER A 355 14.49 -12.29 8.59
N GLY A 356 13.54 -13.16 8.24
CA GLY A 356 12.22 -13.20 8.86
C GLY A 356 11.07 -12.97 7.90
N TYR A 357 9.96 -12.47 8.43
CA TYR A 357 8.74 -12.24 7.66
C TYR A 357 8.53 -10.74 7.43
N GLY A 358 8.01 -10.39 6.24
CA GLY A 358 7.55 -9.05 5.93
C GLY A 358 6.35 -9.05 4.99
N CYS A 359 5.59 -7.98 5.03
CA CYS A 359 4.46 -7.71 4.17
C CYS A 359 4.71 -6.44 3.33
N LEU A 360 4.56 -6.56 2.01
CA LEU A 360 4.81 -5.47 1.08
C LEU A 360 3.59 -4.55 0.98
N THR A 361 3.64 -3.40 1.67
CA THR A 361 2.58 -2.38 1.65
C THR A 361 2.31 -1.84 0.25
N GLY A 362 1.03 -1.69 -0.12
CA GLY A 362 0.64 -1.29 -1.49
C GLY A 362 0.53 0.22 -1.70
N GLN A 363 -0.37 0.87 -0.95
CA GLN A 363 -0.72 2.28 -1.13
C GLN A 363 0.33 3.22 -0.52
N GLY A 364 0.42 4.45 -1.05
CA GLY A 364 1.48 5.40 -0.75
C GLY A 364 1.66 5.69 0.73
N ASN A 365 0.56 5.78 1.49
CA ASN A 365 0.56 5.87 2.94
C ASN A 365 -0.21 4.70 3.59
N GLY A 366 -0.13 3.51 3.01
CA GLY A 366 -0.89 2.35 3.47
C GLY A 366 -0.51 1.88 4.88
N GLN A 367 0.67 2.26 5.36
CA GLN A 367 1.20 1.99 6.71
C GLN A 367 0.78 3.11 7.68
N GLY A 368 0.95 4.39 7.34
CA GLY A 368 0.52 5.47 8.24
C GLY A 368 -1.01 5.55 8.39
N GLY A 369 -1.73 5.31 7.30
CA GLY A 369 -3.19 5.29 7.28
C GLY A 369 -3.83 4.19 8.14
N ARG A 370 -3.11 3.15 8.58
CA ARG A 370 -3.63 2.16 9.54
C ARG A 370 -3.24 2.43 10.99
N GLU A 371 -2.27 3.31 11.22
CA GLU A 371 -1.70 3.57 12.54
C GLU A 371 -2.49 4.63 13.31
N HIS A 372 -3.12 5.58 12.59
CA HIS A 372 -3.53 6.86 13.15
C HIS A 372 -5.04 7.09 13.25
N GLY A 373 -5.85 6.02 13.35
CA GLY A 373 -7.23 6.11 13.85
C GLY A 373 -8.36 6.21 12.83
N GLN A 374 -8.10 6.18 11.51
CA GLN A 374 -9.20 6.09 10.51
C GLN A 374 -9.78 4.67 10.34
N LYS A 375 -9.24 3.67 11.04
CA LYS A 375 -9.80 2.31 11.08
C LYS A 375 -10.91 2.23 12.15
N ALA A 376 -11.97 1.48 11.87
CA ALA A 376 -13.18 1.40 12.69
C ALA A 376 -12.97 0.97 14.15
N ASP A 377 -11.90 0.24 14.46
CA ASP A 377 -11.62 -0.37 15.77
C ASP A 377 -10.40 0.23 16.49
N GLN A 378 -9.81 1.30 15.96
CA GLN A 378 -8.55 1.86 16.44
C GLN A 378 -8.60 3.35 16.77
N LEU A 379 -7.68 3.74 17.64
CA LEU A 379 -7.28 5.10 17.97
C LEU A 379 -5.81 5.31 17.53
N PRO A 380 -5.33 6.56 17.48
CA PRO A 380 -3.97 6.86 17.03
C PRO A 380 -2.86 6.11 17.79
N GLY A 381 -1.83 5.69 17.05
CA GLY A 381 -0.67 4.95 17.56
C GLY A 381 -0.96 3.46 17.78
N TYR A 382 -1.83 2.85 16.96
CA TYR A 382 -2.35 1.47 17.11
C TYR A 382 -3.07 1.18 18.44
N ARG A 383 -3.57 2.21 19.09
CA ARG A 383 -4.42 2.07 20.25
C ARG A 383 -5.74 1.42 19.87
N LYS A 384 -6.30 0.62 20.78
CA LYS A 384 -7.59 -0.05 20.56
C LYS A 384 -8.72 0.77 21.17
N LEU A 385 -9.82 0.90 20.45
CA LEU A 385 -11.03 1.56 20.98
C LEU A 385 -11.65 0.82 22.17
N THR A 386 -11.33 -0.47 22.36
CA THR A 386 -11.84 -1.31 23.45
C THR A 386 -10.96 -1.28 24.70
N ASP A 387 -9.81 -0.61 24.66
CA ASP A 387 -8.92 -0.46 25.81
C ASP A 387 -9.24 0.86 26.55
N PRO A 388 -9.76 0.81 27.79
CA PRO A 388 -10.10 2.01 28.55
C PRO A 388 -8.93 2.97 28.76
N ALA A 389 -7.71 2.47 28.97
CA ALA A 389 -6.53 3.31 29.17
C ALA A 389 -6.15 4.03 27.88
N ALA A 390 -6.22 3.32 26.75
CA ALA A 390 -5.99 3.90 25.44
C ALA A 390 -7.03 4.98 25.08
N ARG A 391 -8.31 4.75 25.40
CA ARG A 391 -9.38 5.73 25.22
C ARG A 391 -9.14 6.97 26.07
N ALA A 392 -8.85 6.79 27.36
CA ALA A 392 -8.59 7.90 28.29
C ALA A 392 -7.40 8.75 27.85
N HIS A 393 -6.31 8.12 27.40
CA HIS A 393 -5.12 8.83 26.87
C HIS A 393 -5.48 9.73 25.69
N VAL A 394 -6.11 9.17 24.66
CA VAL A 394 -6.42 9.92 23.43
C VAL A 394 -7.50 10.96 23.66
N ALA A 395 -8.53 10.65 24.46
CA ALA A 395 -9.55 11.62 24.85
C ALA A 395 -8.95 12.82 25.61
N GLY A 396 -7.96 12.57 26.48
CA GLY A 396 -7.20 13.63 27.15
C GLY A 396 -6.42 14.52 26.18
N VAL A 397 -5.80 13.94 25.15
CA VAL A 397 -5.13 14.72 24.09
C VAL A 397 -6.14 15.54 23.27
N TRP A 398 -7.32 14.99 22.99
CA TRP A 398 -8.37 15.69 22.24
C TRP A 398 -9.20 16.67 23.08
N GLY A 399 -9.05 16.67 24.41
CA GLY A 399 -9.82 17.51 25.32
C GLY A 399 -11.30 17.13 25.41
N VAL A 400 -11.63 15.84 25.29
CA VAL A 400 -13.00 15.32 25.35
C VAL A 400 -13.16 14.28 26.45
N ASP A 401 -14.40 13.98 26.83
CA ASP A 401 -14.70 12.88 27.74
C ASP A 401 -14.43 11.52 27.05
N PRO A 402 -13.65 10.59 27.63
CA PRO A 402 -13.45 9.26 27.05
C PRO A 402 -14.74 8.47 26.80
N ASP A 403 -15.81 8.71 27.56
CA ASP A 403 -17.10 8.05 27.38
C ASP A 403 -17.90 8.63 26.21
N SER A 404 -17.53 9.83 25.72
CA SER A 404 -18.13 10.42 24.52
C SER A 404 -17.66 9.78 23.22
N LEU A 405 -16.53 9.08 23.22
CA LEU A 405 -16.02 8.41 22.02
C LEU A 405 -16.92 7.21 21.69
N PRO A 406 -17.32 7.00 20.43
CA PRO A 406 -18.07 5.81 20.07
C PRO A 406 -17.23 4.53 20.24
N GLY A 407 -17.89 3.38 20.29
CA GLY A 407 -17.25 2.06 20.23
C GLY A 407 -16.74 1.71 18.82
N PRO A 408 -16.20 0.50 18.62
CA PRO A 408 -15.82 0.02 17.30
C PRO A 408 -16.98 -0.03 16.31
N GLY A 409 -16.74 0.42 15.06
CA GLY A 409 -17.73 0.40 13.98
C GLY A 409 -17.62 -0.81 13.03
N ARG A 410 -18.36 -0.75 11.93
CA ARG A 410 -18.31 -1.75 10.83
C ARG A 410 -16.98 -1.68 10.07
N SER A 411 -16.51 -2.81 9.58
CA SER A 411 -15.35 -2.84 8.70
C SER A 411 -15.66 -2.25 7.33
N ALA A 412 -14.65 -1.83 6.58
CA ALA A 412 -14.77 -1.14 5.29
C ALA A 412 -15.79 -1.74 4.30
N TYR A 413 -15.80 -3.06 4.09
CA TYR A 413 -16.80 -3.64 3.18
C TYR A 413 -18.20 -3.61 3.77
N GLU A 414 -18.33 -3.92 5.06
CA GLU A 414 -19.62 -3.93 5.77
C GLU A 414 -20.23 -2.52 5.88
N LEU A 415 -19.38 -1.49 6.04
CA LEU A 415 -19.78 -0.10 5.97
C LEU A 415 -20.33 0.24 4.59
N LEU A 416 -19.60 -0.12 3.52
CA LEU A 416 -20.05 0.13 2.14
C LEU A 416 -21.31 -0.66 1.76
N ASP A 417 -21.47 -1.88 2.29
CA ASP A 417 -22.65 -2.71 2.07
C ASP A 417 -23.89 -2.18 2.82
N ALA A 418 -23.70 -1.46 3.93
CA ALA A 418 -24.78 -0.88 4.72
C ALA A 418 -25.30 0.48 4.22
N LEU A 419 -24.67 1.08 3.20
CA LEU A 419 -25.10 2.38 2.65
C LEU A 419 -26.51 2.31 2.04
N GLY A 420 -27.31 3.36 2.23
CA GLY A 420 -28.74 3.44 1.91
C GLY A 420 -29.65 2.66 2.87
N GLY A 421 -29.10 1.68 3.58
CA GLY A 421 -29.74 0.98 4.69
C GLY A 421 -29.51 1.72 6.01
N ASP A 422 -28.69 1.14 6.88
CA ASP A 422 -28.36 1.70 8.20
C ASP A 422 -27.59 3.02 8.11
N ILE A 423 -26.79 3.20 7.04
CA ILE A 423 -26.00 4.40 6.80
C ILE A 423 -26.69 5.22 5.72
N LYS A 424 -27.13 6.43 6.07
CA LYS A 424 -27.92 7.33 5.22
C LYS A 424 -27.09 8.41 4.54
N SER A 425 -25.97 8.82 5.17
CA SER A 425 -25.04 9.77 4.57
C SER A 425 -23.61 9.28 4.62
N LEU A 426 -22.78 9.75 3.67
CA LEU A 426 -21.36 9.41 3.60
C LEU A 426 -20.51 10.64 3.29
N LEU A 427 -19.51 10.90 4.12
CA LEU A 427 -18.37 11.75 3.78
C LEU A 427 -17.21 10.86 3.34
N LEU A 428 -16.84 10.94 2.06
CA LEU A 428 -15.76 10.15 1.48
C LEU A 428 -14.58 11.05 1.12
N MET A 429 -13.37 10.65 1.49
CA MET A 429 -12.13 11.40 1.20
C MET A 429 -11.08 10.50 0.54
N GLY A 430 -10.70 10.82 -0.70
CA GLY A 430 -9.56 10.20 -1.39
C GLY A 430 -9.72 8.71 -1.74
N SER A 431 -10.93 8.27 -2.11
CA SER A 431 -11.21 6.89 -2.49
C SER A 431 -12.20 6.76 -3.65
N ASN A 432 -12.19 5.62 -4.34
CA ASN A 432 -13.09 5.36 -5.47
C ASN A 432 -13.68 3.94 -5.40
N PRO A 433 -14.57 3.66 -4.43
CA PRO A 433 -15.21 2.36 -4.24
C PRO A 433 -16.01 1.87 -5.46
N VAL A 434 -16.53 2.77 -6.30
CA VAL A 434 -17.22 2.40 -7.56
C VAL A 434 -16.34 1.53 -8.47
N VAL A 435 -15.02 1.65 -8.39
CA VAL A 435 -14.08 0.79 -9.15
C VAL A 435 -13.38 -0.23 -8.26
N SER A 436 -13.00 0.18 -7.04
CA SER A 436 -12.04 -0.55 -6.21
C SER A 436 -12.64 -1.46 -5.13
N ALA A 437 -13.91 -1.28 -4.77
CA ALA A 437 -14.56 -2.13 -3.76
C ALA A 437 -14.82 -3.54 -4.33
N PRO A 438 -14.87 -4.60 -3.49
CA PRO A 438 -15.33 -5.89 -3.97
C PRO A 438 -16.83 -5.81 -4.30
N ARG A 439 -17.30 -6.63 -5.24
CA ARG A 439 -18.69 -6.59 -5.71
C ARG A 439 -19.10 -5.16 -6.13
N ALA A 440 -18.23 -4.51 -6.90
CA ALA A 440 -18.25 -3.06 -7.11
C ALA A 440 -19.59 -2.51 -7.65
N ALA A 441 -20.31 -3.28 -8.48
CA ALA A 441 -21.61 -2.85 -9.01
C ALA A 441 -22.68 -2.72 -7.91
N HIS A 442 -22.65 -3.63 -6.92
CA HIS A 442 -23.51 -3.55 -5.74
C HIS A 442 -23.15 -2.33 -4.88
N VAL A 443 -21.86 -2.09 -4.66
CA VAL A 443 -21.41 -0.90 -3.89
C VAL A 443 -21.79 0.41 -4.59
N GLU A 444 -21.77 0.43 -5.93
CA GLU A 444 -22.25 1.57 -6.70
C GLU A 444 -23.76 1.82 -6.53
N GLU A 445 -24.58 0.75 -6.52
CA GLU A 445 -26.01 0.85 -6.20
C GLU A 445 -26.23 1.37 -4.77
N ARG A 446 -25.48 0.86 -3.81
CA ARG A 446 -25.50 1.31 -2.40
C ARG A 446 -25.16 2.80 -2.26
N LEU A 447 -24.16 3.29 -2.98
CA LEU A 447 -23.82 4.72 -3.03
C LEU A 447 -24.94 5.58 -3.62
N ARG A 448 -25.63 5.10 -4.67
CA ARG A 448 -26.77 5.81 -5.27
C ARG A 448 -27.99 5.87 -4.34
N SER A 449 -28.11 4.94 -3.40
CA SER A 449 -29.23 4.86 -2.46
C SER A 449 -29.05 5.70 -1.18
N LEU A 450 -27.95 6.43 -1.05
CA LEU A 450 -27.74 7.35 0.07
C LEU A 450 -28.66 8.57 -0.03
N ASP A 451 -29.08 9.08 1.12
CA ASP A 451 -29.81 10.36 1.22
C ASP A 451 -28.88 11.55 1.01
N PHE A 452 -27.58 11.35 1.27
CA PHE A 452 -26.55 12.37 1.07
C PHE A 452 -25.14 11.78 0.88
N LEU A 453 -24.44 12.18 -0.19
CA LEU A 453 -23.05 11.81 -0.44
C LEU A 453 -22.18 13.06 -0.67
N ALA A 454 -21.14 13.22 0.14
CA ALA A 454 -20.10 14.23 -0.05
C ALA A 454 -18.76 13.55 -0.37
N VAL A 455 -18.06 14.04 -1.39
CA VAL A 455 -16.78 13.47 -1.84
C VAL A 455 -15.72 14.55 -1.91
N ALA A 456 -14.65 14.42 -1.12
CA ALA A 456 -13.41 15.17 -1.29
C ALA A 456 -12.44 14.34 -2.14
N ASP A 457 -12.08 14.85 -3.31
CA ASP A 457 -11.22 14.15 -4.27
C ASP A 457 -10.39 15.14 -5.09
N VAL A 458 -9.35 14.64 -5.74
CA VAL A 458 -8.45 15.42 -6.59
C VAL A 458 -8.96 15.48 -8.03
N VAL A 459 -9.75 14.49 -8.46
CA VAL A 459 -10.34 14.41 -9.80
C VAL A 459 -11.83 14.07 -9.69
N LEU A 460 -12.61 14.38 -10.73
CA LEU A 460 -13.98 13.89 -10.83
C LEU A 460 -13.94 12.38 -11.14
N SER A 461 -13.82 11.58 -10.08
CA SER A 461 -13.80 10.11 -10.12
C SER A 461 -15.20 9.54 -10.33
N GLU A 462 -15.30 8.25 -10.64
CA GLU A 462 -16.60 7.59 -10.82
C GLU A 462 -17.46 7.62 -9.55
N THR A 463 -16.83 7.65 -8.37
CA THR A 463 -17.53 7.85 -7.10
C THR A 463 -17.96 9.32 -6.93
N ALA A 464 -17.09 10.29 -7.24
CA ALA A 464 -17.42 11.71 -7.16
C ALA A 464 -18.57 12.10 -8.10
N CYS A 465 -18.69 11.46 -9.27
CA CYS A 465 -19.82 11.66 -10.18
C CYS A 465 -21.19 11.33 -9.57
N LEU A 466 -21.25 10.51 -8.50
CA LEU A 466 -22.48 10.15 -7.79
C LEU A 466 -22.82 11.12 -6.65
N ALA A 467 -21.90 11.99 -6.25
CA ALA A 467 -22.03 12.79 -5.04
C ALA A 467 -23.04 13.93 -5.17
N ASP A 468 -23.61 14.35 -4.05
CA ASP A 468 -24.36 15.60 -3.92
C ASP A 468 -23.44 16.82 -3.82
N VAL A 469 -22.25 16.64 -3.24
CA VAL A 469 -21.22 17.67 -3.14
C VAL A 469 -19.86 17.06 -3.45
N VAL A 470 -19.09 17.71 -4.32
CA VAL A 470 -17.70 17.37 -4.63
C VAL A 470 -16.80 18.53 -4.21
N LEU A 471 -15.79 18.23 -3.38
CA LEU A 471 -14.85 19.21 -2.85
C LEU A 471 -13.46 19.00 -3.47
N PRO A 472 -12.90 19.98 -4.20
CA PRO A 472 -11.56 19.88 -4.76
C PRO A 472 -10.50 19.99 -3.66
N VAL A 473 -9.65 18.97 -3.52
CA VAL A 473 -8.55 18.99 -2.54
C VAL A 473 -7.16 19.06 -3.16
N THR A 474 -6.18 19.48 -2.36
CA THR A 474 -4.76 19.53 -2.73
C THR A 474 -4.23 18.15 -3.14
N GLN A 475 -3.33 18.15 -4.11
CA GLN A 475 -2.55 16.98 -4.50
C GLN A 475 -1.20 16.95 -3.78
N TRP A 476 -0.50 15.83 -3.93
CA TRP A 476 0.78 15.53 -3.27
C TRP A 476 1.86 16.63 -3.35
N ALA A 477 1.98 17.36 -4.47
CA ALA A 477 3.00 18.42 -4.60
C ALA A 477 2.53 19.78 -4.05
N GLU A 478 1.26 19.90 -3.67
CA GLU A 478 0.61 21.14 -3.24
C GLU A 478 0.46 21.23 -1.72
N GLU A 479 0.91 20.20 -1.01
CA GLU A 479 0.72 20.05 0.42
C GLU A 479 1.98 19.58 1.12
N THR A 480 2.10 19.98 2.38
CA THR A 480 3.09 19.44 3.30
C THR A 480 2.38 18.47 4.24
N GLY A 481 3.04 17.37 4.56
CA GLY A 481 2.50 16.34 5.44
C GLY A 481 3.48 15.20 5.61
N THR A 482 3.12 14.20 6.40
CA THR A 482 3.93 12.99 6.56
C THR A 482 3.26 11.77 5.98
N VAL A 483 4.08 10.85 5.49
CA VAL A 483 3.65 9.53 5.02
C VAL A 483 4.57 8.48 5.62
N THR A 484 4.05 7.30 5.88
CA THR A 484 4.81 6.17 6.40
C THR A 484 4.87 5.09 5.33
N ASN A 485 6.10 4.76 4.92
CA ASN A 485 6.35 3.83 3.81
C ASN A 485 6.25 2.36 4.28
N LEU A 486 6.47 1.42 3.36
CA LEU A 486 6.38 -0.01 3.65
C LEU A 486 7.35 -0.54 4.73
N GLU A 487 8.47 0.12 4.97
CA GLU A 487 9.47 -0.27 5.98
C GLU A 487 9.24 0.43 7.33
N GLY A 488 8.10 1.11 7.51
CA GLY A 488 7.77 1.85 8.73
C GLY A 488 8.64 3.09 8.94
N ARG A 489 9.16 3.66 7.86
CA ARG A 489 9.87 4.94 7.86
C ARG A 489 8.88 6.07 7.61
N VAL A 490 8.82 7.00 8.55
CA VAL A 490 8.06 8.25 8.46
C VAL A 490 8.85 9.23 7.62
N LEU A 491 8.21 9.77 6.59
CA LEU A 491 8.81 10.62 5.56
C LEU A 491 8.06 11.94 5.51
N LEU A 492 8.78 13.05 5.35
CA LEU A 492 8.20 14.37 5.13
C LEU A 492 7.98 14.61 3.64
N ARG A 493 6.72 14.75 3.25
CA ARG A 493 6.33 15.28 1.94
C ARG A 493 6.26 16.80 2.05
N GLN A 494 7.05 17.50 1.24
CA GLN A 494 7.04 18.96 1.21
C GLN A 494 6.21 19.47 0.03
N ARG A 495 5.46 20.55 0.29
CA ARG A 495 4.80 21.33 -0.75
C ARG A 495 5.85 21.95 -1.69
N ALA A 496 5.77 21.60 -2.97
CA ALA A 496 6.65 22.09 -4.03
C ALA A 496 5.98 23.13 -4.93
N VAL A 497 4.65 23.13 -5.01
CA VAL A 497 3.88 24.08 -5.83
C VAL A 497 2.72 24.70 -5.04
N THR A 498 2.22 25.81 -5.54
CA THR A 498 0.96 26.38 -5.07
C THR A 498 -0.21 25.72 -5.79
N ALA A 499 -1.22 25.31 -5.03
CA ALA A 499 -2.44 24.75 -5.59
C ALA A 499 -3.17 25.78 -6.48
N PRO A 500 -3.94 25.34 -7.48
CA PRO A 500 -4.81 26.21 -8.25
C PRO A 500 -5.75 27.04 -7.35
N ALA A 501 -6.10 28.24 -7.79
CA ALA A 501 -7.12 29.05 -7.12
C ALA A 501 -8.43 28.25 -7.02
N GLY A 502 -9.04 28.24 -5.82
CA GLY A 502 -10.26 27.48 -5.55
C GLY A 502 -10.03 26.09 -4.96
N VAL A 503 -8.80 25.57 -4.94
CA VAL A 503 -8.46 24.30 -4.26
C VAL A 503 -8.08 24.58 -2.80
N ARG A 504 -8.54 23.74 -1.86
CA ARG A 504 -8.15 23.80 -0.43
C ARG A 504 -7.58 22.46 0.04
N GLY A 505 -6.88 22.42 1.17
CA GLY A 505 -6.38 21.16 1.74
C GLY A 505 -7.50 20.34 2.39
N ASP A 506 -7.30 19.03 2.51
CA ASP A 506 -8.21 18.16 3.28
C ASP A 506 -8.37 18.63 4.74
N LEU A 507 -7.31 19.18 5.34
CA LEU A 507 -7.37 19.74 6.70
C LEU A 507 -8.26 20.99 6.76
N ASP A 508 -8.23 21.85 5.73
CA ASP A 508 -9.13 23.01 5.62
C ASP A 508 -10.59 22.58 5.49
N VAL A 509 -10.85 21.51 4.73
CA VAL A 509 -12.19 20.91 4.60
C VAL A 509 -12.68 20.41 5.95
N LEU A 510 -11.87 19.61 6.65
CA LEU A 510 -12.23 19.07 7.96
C LEU A 510 -12.42 20.17 8.99
N HIS A 511 -11.58 21.21 8.99
CA HIS A 511 -11.74 22.40 9.82
C HIS A 511 -13.06 23.10 9.54
N GLY A 512 -13.34 23.44 8.28
CA GLY A 512 -14.54 24.18 7.89
C GLY A 512 -15.84 23.42 8.16
N LEU A 513 -15.83 22.09 8.07
CA LEU A 513 -16.95 21.24 8.48
C LEU A 513 -17.05 21.16 10.01
N ALA A 514 -15.94 20.98 10.72
CA ALA A 514 -15.94 20.94 12.18
C ALA A 514 -16.44 22.26 12.79
N GLU A 515 -16.07 23.41 12.22
CA GLU A 515 -16.56 24.73 12.62
C GLU A 515 -18.09 24.82 12.55
N ARG A 516 -18.67 24.39 11.42
CA ARG A 516 -20.14 24.34 11.22
C ARG A 516 -20.86 23.40 12.18
N LEU A 517 -20.15 22.37 12.65
CA LEU A 517 -20.65 21.42 13.65
C LEU A 517 -20.33 21.84 15.10
N GLY A 518 -19.70 23.00 15.32
CA GLY A 518 -19.40 23.53 16.66
C GLY A 518 -18.08 23.07 17.28
N HIS A 519 -17.19 22.46 16.50
CA HIS A 519 -15.93 21.84 16.94
C HIS A 519 -14.65 22.48 16.36
N GLY A 520 -14.73 23.65 15.71
CA GLY A 520 -13.60 24.23 14.94
C GLY A 520 -12.27 24.38 15.70
N LYS A 521 -12.29 24.66 17.01
CA LYS A 521 -11.06 24.82 17.84
C LYS A 521 -10.19 23.57 17.93
N GLY A 522 -10.75 22.38 17.68
CA GLY A 522 -10.04 21.10 17.78
C GLY A 522 -9.43 20.61 16.45
N PHE A 523 -9.56 21.36 15.36
CA PHE A 523 -9.17 20.92 14.02
C PHE A 523 -8.29 21.97 13.34
N PRO A 524 -6.99 22.04 13.66
CA PRO A 524 -6.10 22.98 13.00
C PRO A 524 -5.89 22.62 11.52
N THR A 525 -5.59 23.63 10.70
CA THR A 525 -5.34 23.47 9.26
C THR A 525 -3.85 23.34 8.93
N ASP A 526 -2.97 23.73 9.87
CA ASP A 526 -1.54 23.56 9.73
C ASP A 526 -1.13 22.10 10.00
N PRO A 527 -0.47 21.42 9.04
CA PRO A 527 -0.11 20.02 9.19
C PRO A 527 0.92 19.77 10.30
N GLU A 528 1.81 20.71 10.58
CA GLU A 528 2.81 20.55 11.64
C GLU A 528 2.12 20.60 13.02
N GLU A 529 1.15 21.48 13.22
CA GLU A 529 0.30 21.50 14.42
C GLU A 529 -0.49 20.19 14.61
N VAL A 530 -1.11 19.67 13.54
CA VAL A 530 -1.81 18.37 13.58
C VAL A 530 -0.84 17.25 13.94
N PHE A 531 0.37 17.26 13.37
CA PHE A 531 1.39 16.26 13.63
C PHE A 531 1.92 16.31 15.07
N GLU A 532 2.04 17.50 15.68
CA GLU A 532 2.36 17.65 17.11
C GLU A 532 1.26 17.10 18.02
N GLU A 533 -0.02 17.25 17.66
CA GLU A 533 -1.10 16.57 18.37
C GLU A 533 -1.02 15.05 18.20
N LEU A 534 -0.73 14.57 16.98
CA LEU A 534 -0.54 13.14 16.70
C LEU A 534 0.63 12.54 17.49
N ARG A 535 1.77 13.25 17.60
CA ARG A 535 2.92 12.84 18.43
C ARG A 535 2.47 12.54 19.86
N ARG A 536 1.72 13.46 20.48
CA ARG A 536 1.15 13.28 21.83
C ARG A 536 0.13 12.13 21.90
N ALA A 537 -0.76 12.02 20.92
CA ALA A 537 -1.76 10.95 20.86
C ALA A 537 -1.13 9.55 20.73
N SER A 538 -0.01 9.46 20.01
CA SER A 538 0.71 8.20 19.77
C SER A 538 1.62 7.78 20.93
N ALA A 539 2.10 8.72 21.75
CA ALA A 539 3.10 8.51 22.81
C ALA A 539 2.76 7.32 23.71
N GLY A 540 3.69 6.38 23.88
CA GLY A 540 3.52 5.14 24.65
C GLY A 540 2.70 4.04 23.96
N GLY A 541 2.27 4.25 22.71
CA GLY A 541 1.55 3.25 21.92
C GLY A 541 2.47 2.33 21.13
N PRO A 542 1.96 1.24 20.54
CA PRO A 542 2.78 0.38 19.69
C PRO A 542 3.40 1.10 18.49
N ALA A 543 2.68 2.03 17.85
CA ALA A 543 3.21 2.94 16.83
C ALA A 543 3.50 4.31 17.43
N ASP A 544 4.53 4.38 18.28
CA ASP A 544 4.93 5.61 18.97
C ASP A 544 5.71 6.56 18.05
N TYR A 545 5.18 7.77 17.84
CA TYR A 545 5.78 8.83 17.03
C TYR A 545 6.29 10.00 17.88
N SER A 546 6.23 9.93 19.22
CA SER A 546 6.53 11.05 20.13
C SER A 546 7.96 11.62 20.02
N GLY A 547 8.90 10.85 19.46
CA GLY A 547 10.26 11.30 19.15
C GLY A 547 10.46 11.86 17.74
N ILE A 548 9.48 11.80 16.84
CA ILE A 548 9.59 12.21 15.42
C ILE A 548 9.00 13.61 15.22
N SER A 549 9.80 14.66 15.02
CA SER A 549 9.32 16.03 14.73
C SER A 549 9.55 16.38 13.26
N TYR A 550 8.87 17.40 12.74
CA TYR A 550 9.11 17.89 11.37
C TYR A 550 10.55 18.39 11.18
N GLU A 551 11.12 19.07 12.18
CA GLU A 551 12.55 19.44 12.21
C GLU A 551 13.43 18.21 11.98
N ARG A 552 13.24 17.15 12.76
CA ARG A 552 13.99 15.90 12.64
C ARG A 552 13.77 15.19 11.30
N LEU A 553 12.58 15.31 10.72
CA LEU A 553 12.31 14.75 9.38
C LEU A 553 12.98 15.55 8.25
N ARG A 554 13.36 16.81 8.48
CA ARG A 554 14.16 17.62 7.53
C ARG A 554 15.67 17.36 7.67
N GLU A 555 16.12 16.91 8.83
CA GLU A 555 17.51 16.48 9.07
C GLU A 555 17.92 15.31 8.15
N ASP A 556 19.23 15.03 8.10
CA ASP A 556 19.84 13.93 7.33
C ASP A 556 19.40 13.87 5.86
N ASP A 557 19.18 15.04 5.24
CA ASP A 557 18.63 15.16 3.89
C ASP A 557 17.32 14.37 3.76
N GLY A 558 16.34 14.64 4.64
CA GLY A 558 14.98 14.13 4.50
C GLY A 558 14.86 12.61 4.41
N LYS A 559 15.81 11.86 4.99
CA LYS A 559 15.81 10.38 4.98
C LYS A 559 14.72 9.77 5.84
N GLY A 560 14.05 10.56 6.67
CA GLY A 560 12.97 10.11 7.53
C GLY A 560 13.41 9.23 8.70
N VAL A 561 12.45 8.87 9.55
CA VAL A 561 12.70 8.20 10.85
C VAL A 561 11.86 6.93 10.96
N PHE A 562 12.43 5.84 11.46
CA PHE A 562 11.69 4.60 11.67
C PHE A 562 10.88 4.61 12.96
N TRP A 563 9.61 4.25 12.90
CA TRP A 563 8.80 4.03 14.09
C TRP A 563 8.99 2.58 14.60
N PRO A 564 8.82 2.28 15.90
CA PRO A 564 8.54 3.23 16.97
C PRO A 564 9.75 4.13 17.23
N CYS A 565 9.48 5.36 17.62
CA CYS A 565 10.50 6.30 18.07
C CYS A 565 9.93 7.10 19.24
N PRO A 566 9.97 6.54 20.47
CA PRO A 566 9.51 7.25 21.65
C PRO A 566 10.40 8.47 21.92
N GLU A 567 9.85 9.48 22.60
CA GLU A 567 10.61 10.63 23.05
C GLU A 567 11.78 10.18 23.95
N GLY A 568 12.96 10.78 23.76
CA GLY A 568 14.18 10.38 24.46
C GLY A 568 14.90 9.14 23.89
N ALA A 569 14.36 8.47 22.86
CA ALA A 569 15.00 7.31 22.22
C ALA A 569 16.33 7.60 21.48
N GLY A 570 16.84 8.83 21.54
CA GLY A 570 18.08 9.28 20.89
C GLY A 570 19.38 8.67 21.44
N GLY A 571 19.35 7.53 22.14
CA GLY A 571 20.52 6.98 22.84
C GLY A 571 20.69 5.45 22.87
N ALA A 572 19.76 4.64 22.35
CA ALA A 572 19.92 3.18 22.39
C ALA A 572 19.14 2.52 21.26
N VAL A 573 19.82 2.17 20.15
CA VAL A 573 20.25 0.80 19.80
C VAL A 573 21.27 0.94 18.65
N ALA A 574 22.56 0.92 18.99
CA ALA A 574 23.63 0.72 18.02
C ALA A 574 24.46 -0.48 18.52
N GLU A 575 24.29 -1.65 17.91
CA GLU A 575 25.18 -2.77 18.16
C GLU A 575 26.50 -2.59 17.40
N GLY A 576 27.61 -2.98 18.04
CA GLY A 576 28.87 -3.23 17.34
C GLY A 576 29.95 -2.15 17.43
N GLY A 577 30.00 -1.36 18.51
CA GLY A 577 31.23 -0.66 18.91
C GLY A 577 31.76 0.36 17.90
N ARG A 578 31.02 1.46 17.70
CA ARG A 578 31.51 2.83 17.42
C ARG A 578 30.29 3.74 17.34
N ALA A 579 30.06 4.53 18.39
CA ALA A 579 29.11 5.64 18.32
C ALA A 579 29.67 6.69 17.35
N GLN A 580 29.18 6.73 16.12
CA GLN A 580 29.28 7.92 15.27
C GLN A 580 28.10 8.82 15.64
N GLY A 581 28.41 10.03 16.11
CA GLY A 581 27.49 10.91 16.85
C GLY A 581 26.33 11.52 16.04
N GLY A 582 25.40 10.68 15.58
CA GLY A 582 24.06 11.09 15.12
C GLY A 582 22.98 10.71 16.13
N ARG A 583 21.86 11.45 16.15
CA ARG A 583 20.63 11.01 16.84
C ARG A 583 20.16 9.68 16.22
N ALA A 584 19.71 8.73 17.03
CA ALA A 584 19.28 7.40 16.56
C ALA A 584 18.25 7.48 15.41
N GLU A 585 18.26 6.58 14.42
CA GLU A 585 17.33 6.57 13.27
C GLU A 585 15.89 6.10 13.63
N GLY A 586 15.57 6.01 14.91
CA GLY A 586 14.40 5.31 15.43
C GLY A 586 14.65 3.81 15.54
N THR A 587 13.67 2.96 15.21
CA THR A 587 13.82 1.50 15.27
C THR A 587 13.75 0.87 13.87
N PRO A 588 14.87 0.77 13.14
CA PRO A 588 14.89 0.21 11.78
C PRO A 588 14.53 -1.28 11.74
N ARG A 589 14.94 -2.05 12.75
CA ARG A 589 14.70 -3.49 12.84
C ARG A 589 13.92 -3.83 14.11
N LEU A 590 12.82 -4.57 13.97
CA LEU A 590 12.02 -5.04 15.09
C LEU A 590 12.44 -6.45 15.53
N PHE A 591 12.07 -6.77 16.77
CA PHE A 591 12.09 -8.14 17.33
C PHE A 591 13.46 -8.78 17.50
N LEU A 592 14.56 -8.02 17.42
CA LEU A 592 15.90 -8.56 17.65
C LEU A 592 16.04 -9.15 19.06
N GLU A 593 15.60 -8.41 20.07
CA GLU A 593 15.64 -8.85 21.46
C GLU A 593 14.35 -9.61 21.85
N ARG A 594 13.19 -8.98 21.63
CA ARG A 594 11.89 -9.51 22.06
C ARG A 594 10.78 -9.23 21.06
N PHE A 595 9.80 -10.13 20.95
CA PHE A 595 8.57 -9.87 20.21
C PHE A 595 7.65 -8.92 21.00
N ALA A 596 6.68 -8.30 20.32
CA ALA A 596 5.76 -7.34 20.93
C ALA A 596 4.56 -7.99 21.64
N THR A 597 4.56 -9.32 21.76
CA THR A 597 3.62 -10.07 22.60
C THR A 597 3.87 -9.79 24.08
N GLU A 598 2.86 -10.04 24.92
CA GLU A 598 2.90 -9.79 26.36
C GLU A 598 4.05 -10.52 27.08
N ASP A 599 4.35 -11.75 26.67
CA ASP A 599 5.44 -12.58 27.19
C ASP A 599 6.76 -12.42 26.42
N GLY A 600 6.80 -11.56 25.39
CA GLY A 600 7.98 -11.31 24.56
C GLY A 600 8.34 -12.44 23.58
N ARG A 601 7.53 -13.50 23.49
CA ARG A 601 7.73 -14.67 22.62
C ARG A 601 6.75 -14.65 21.44
N ALA A 602 7.22 -14.98 20.25
CA ALA A 602 6.34 -15.11 19.09
C ALA A 602 5.36 -16.27 19.29
N ARG A 603 4.22 -16.22 18.63
CA ARG A 603 3.18 -17.24 18.73
C ARG A 603 3.03 -17.95 17.40
N PHE A 604 3.24 -19.26 17.41
CA PHE A 604 2.74 -20.11 16.35
C PHE A 604 1.21 -20.08 16.40
N VAL A 605 0.58 -19.90 15.25
CA VAL A 605 -0.88 -19.91 15.12
C VAL A 605 -1.27 -21.18 14.37
N PRO A 606 -1.97 -22.14 15.00
CA PRO A 606 -2.40 -23.35 14.31
C PRO A 606 -3.45 -22.98 13.25
N VAL A 607 -3.18 -23.37 12.01
CA VAL A 607 -4.04 -23.07 10.86
C VAL A 607 -4.17 -24.30 9.98
N VAL A 608 -5.37 -24.50 9.41
CA VAL A 608 -5.69 -25.65 8.56
C VAL A 608 -6.24 -25.14 7.25
N HIS A 609 -5.84 -25.76 6.14
CA HIS A 609 -6.39 -25.40 4.85
C HIS A 609 -7.89 -25.71 4.78
N ARG A 610 -8.66 -24.72 4.31
CA ARG A 610 -10.03 -24.87 3.81
C ARG A 610 -10.09 -24.30 2.40
N ASP A 611 -11.07 -24.69 1.60
CA ASP A 611 -11.25 -24.20 0.23
C ASP A 611 -11.53 -22.69 0.16
N ALA A 612 -11.51 -22.09 -1.05
CA ALA A 612 -11.98 -20.72 -1.24
C ALA A 612 -13.48 -20.64 -0.90
N ALA A 613 -13.99 -19.44 -0.59
CA ALA A 613 -15.42 -19.32 -0.30
C ALA A 613 -16.28 -19.50 -1.55
N GLU A 614 -15.68 -19.43 -2.73
CA GLU A 614 -16.34 -19.70 -4.00
C GLU A 614 -15.46 -20.52 -4.95
N GLU A 615 -15.69 -21.84 -4.97
CA GLU A 615 -15.03 -22.79 -5.85
C GLU A 615 -15.75 -22.95 -7.21
N PRO A 616 -15.05 -23.33 -8.28
CA PRO A 616 -15.66 -23.64 -9.58
C PRO A 616 -16.67 -24.79 -9.51
N ASP A 617 -17.70 -24.71 -10.34
CA ASP A 617 -18.70 -25.76 -10.54
C ASP A 617 -19.01 -25.97 -12.03
N ALA A 618 -20.08 -26.68 -12.35
CA ALA A 618 -20.47 -26.95 -13.73
C ALA A 618 -20.90 -25.68 -14.51
N GLU A 619 -21.45 -24.68 -13.82
CA GLU A 619 -21.93 -23.43 -14.43
C GLU A 619 -20.81 -22.40 -14.54
N TYR A 620 -19.92 -22.34 -13.55
CA TYR A 620 -18.77 -21.43 -13.46
C TYR A 620 -17.46 -22.23 -13.35
N PRO A 621 -16.96 -22.84 -14.44
CA PRO A 621 -15.92 -23.87 -14.38
C PRO A 621 -14.48 -23.34 -14.31
N VAL A 622 -14.28 -22.02 -14.31
CA VAL A 622 -12.95 -21.38 -14.37
C VAL A 622 -12.77 -20.44 -13.17
N LEU A 623 -11.54 -20.33 -12.66
CA LEU A 623 -11.22 -19.33 -11.64
C LEU A 623 -10.92 -17.98 -12.25
N LEU A 624 -11.39 -16.90 -11.63
CA LEU A 624 -10.91 -15.54 -11.87
C LEU A 624 -9.94 -15.14 -10.77
N THR A 625 -8.80 -14.56 -11.17
CA THR A 625 -7.97 -13.75 -10.29
C THR A 625 -7.83 -12.33 -10.82
N THR A 626 -7.59 -11.38 -9.93
CA THR A 626 -7.50 -9.95 -10.27
C THR A 626 -6.15 -9.37 -9.87
N GLY A 627 -5.66 -8.38 -10.61
CA GLY A 627 -4.43 -7.71 -10.22
C GLY A 627 -4.20 -6.37 -10.89
N ARG A 628 -2.93 -6.04 -11.07
CA ARG A 628 -2.49 -4.70 -11.45
C ARG A 628 -1.63 -4.77 -12.70
N VAL A 629 -1.59 -3.65 -13.42
CA VAL A 629 -0.65 -3.38 -14.50
C VAL A 629 0.31 -2.26 -14.09
N LEU A 630 1.48 -2.23 -14.71
CA LEU A 630 2.51 -1.22 -14.42
C LEU A 630 2.03 0.23 -14.59
N ALA A 631 1.31 0.55 -15.66
CA ALA A 631 1.01 1.93 -16.03
C ALA A 631 -0.12 2.57 -15.20
N GLN A 632 -1.04 1.77 -14.64
CA GLN A 632 -2.22 2.27 -13.94
C GLN A 632 -2.10 2.08 -12.42
N TYR A 633 -2.57 3.06 -11.64
CA TYR A 633 -2.55 3.02 -10.18
C TYR A 633 -3.95 2.91 -9.59
N GLN A 634 -4.18 1.91 -8.74
CA GLN A 634 -5.45 1.64 -8.05
C GLN A 634 -6.66 1.65 -8.99
N SER A 635 -7.66 2.49 -8.76
CA SER A 635 -8.84 2.63 -9.61
C SER A 635 -8.56 3.30 -10.95
N GLY A 636 -7.30 3.69 -11.23
CA GLY A 636 -6.86 4.39 -12.45
C GLY A 636 -7.35 5.84 -12.57
N ALA A 637 -8.09 6.36 -11.59
CA ALA A 637 -8.71 7.69 -11.66
C ALA A 637 -7.70 8.81 -11.98
N GLN A 638 -6.48 8.74 -11.44
CA GLN A 638 -5.42 9.71 -11.77
C GLN A 638 -4.66 9.30 -13.04
N THR A 639 -4.17 8.06 -13.10
CA THR A 639 -3.21 7.63 -14.14
C THR A 639 -3.81 7.48 -15.53
N ARG A 640 -5.12 7.24 -15.68
CA ARG A 640 -5.78 7.25 -16.99
C ARG A 640 -5.83 8.64 -17.65
N ARG A 641 -5.57 9.70 -16.88
CA ARG A 641 -5.53 11.09 -17.34
C ARG A 641 -4.13 11.54 -17.76
N VAL A 642 -3.15 10.64 -17.68
CA VAL A 642 -1.79 10.87 -18.14
C VAL A 642 -1.62 10.14 -19.47
N ASP A 643 -1.49 10.89 -20.56
CA ASP A 643 -1.50 10.34 -21.92
C ASP A 643 -0.49 9.21 -22.13
N GLU A 644 0.74 9.36 -21.63
CA GLU A 644 1.78 8.33 -21.74
C GLU A 644 1.39 7.03 -21.02
N LEU A 645 0.84 7.13 -19.82
CA LEU A 645 0.41 5.96 -19.04
C LEU A 645 -0.84 5.31 -19.64
N ASN A 646 -1.76 6.12 -20.15
CA ASN A 646 -2.97 5.64 -20.80
C ASN A 646 -2.64 4.97 -22.14
N ALA A 647 -1.70 5.48 -22.92
CA ALA A 647 -1.21 4.81 -24.13
C ALA A 647 -0.55 3.46 -23.81
N ALA A 648 0.22 3.38 -22.71
CA ALA A 648 0.88 2.14 -22.28
C ALA A 648 -0.09 1.07 -21.76
N ALA A 649 -1.26 1.46 -21.25
CA ALA A 649 -2.33 0.54 -20.85
C ALA A 649 -3.70 1.22 -21.10
N PRO A 650 -4.25 1.10 -22.33
CA PRO A 650 -5.41 1.88 -22.76
C PRO A 650 -6.74 1.36 -22.21
N GLY A 651 -6.80 0.08 -21.83
CA GLY A 651 -8.04 -0.55 -21.42
C GLY A 651 -7.85 -1.84 -20.63
N PRO A 652 -8.96 -2.36 -20.07
CA PRO A 652 -8.98 -3.68 -19.44
C PRO A 652 -8.76 -4.78 -20.49
N PHE A 653 -8.39 -5.97 -20.02
CA PHE A 653 -8.24 -7.18 -20.85
C PHE A 653 -8.52 -8.42 -19.99
N VAL A 654 -8.77 -9.55 -20.65
CA VAL A 654 -8.90 -10.88 -20.02
C VAL A 654 -7.73 -11.74 -20.45
N GLU A 655 -6.79 -12.00 -19.55
CA GLU A 655 -5.73 -12.99 -19.79
C GLU A 655 -6.27 -14.41 -19.64
N LEU A 656 -6.06 -15.26 -20.64
CA LEU A 656 -6.43 -16.67 -20.61
C LEU A 656 -5.40 -17.55 -21.32
N HIS A 657 -5.32 -18.81 -20.91
CA HIS A 657 -4.38 -19.77 -21.49
C HIS A 657 -4.81 -20.25 -22.89
N PRO A 658 -3.88 -20.54 -23.83
CA PRO A 658 -4.20 -21.05 -25.17
C PRO A 658 -5.13 -22.27 -25.19
N ARG A 659 -5.01 -23.18 -24.22
CA ARG A 659 -5.92 -24.34 -24.09
C ARG A 659 -7.36 -23.95 -23.75
N LEU A 660 -7.54 -22.91 -22.94
CA LEU A 660 -8.88 -22.40 -22.61
C LEU A 660 -9.43 -21.64 -23.82
N ALA A 661 -8.61 -20.80 -24.45
CA ALA A 661 -8.97 -20.07 -25.67
C ALA A 661 -9.43 -21.01 -26.79
N ALA A 662 -8.68 -22.09 -27.06
CA ALA A 662 -9.04 -23.09 -28.07
C ALA A 662 -10.35 -23.84 -27.74
N ARG A 663 -10.62 -24.13 -26.45
CA ARG A 663 -11.89 -24.74 -26.01
C ARG A 663 -13.09 -23.82 -26.22
N LEU A 664 -12.88 -22.50 -26.15
CA LEU A 664 -13.91 -21.48 -26.27
C LEU A 664 -14.04 -20.90 -27.68
N GLY A 665 -13.10 -21.21 -28.59
CA GLY A 665 -13.06 -20.61 -29.93
C GLY A 665 -12.78 -19.10 -29.89
N VAL A 666 -11.89 -18.68 -29.00
CA VAL A 666 -11.48 -17.28 -28.76
C VAL A 666 -10.06 -17.08 -29.28
N GLU A 667 -9.82 -15.99 -30.01
CA GLU A 667 -8.49 -15.57 -30.47
C GLU A 667 -7.99 -14.34 -29.69
N GLU A 668 -6.77 -13.87 -29.98
CA GLU A 668 -6.26 -12.60 -29.42
C GLU A 668 -7.19 -11.45 -29.81
N ASP A 669 -7.38 -10.49 -28.90
CA ASP A 669 -8.20 -9.28 -29.06
C ASP A 669 -9.72 -9.50 -29.24
N ASP A 670 -10.19 -10.74 -29.39
CA ASP A 670 -11.62 -11.05 -29.41
C ASP A 670 -12.31 -10.53 -28.13
N PRO A 671 -13.47 -9.85 -28.22
CA PRO A 671 -14.20 -9.44 -27.05
C PRO A 671 -14.77 -10.67 -26.32
N VAL A 672 -14.44 -10.80 -25.04
CA VAL A 672 -14.95 -11.88 -24.19
C VAL A 672 -15.68 -11.32 -22.97
N ALA A 673 -16.74 -12.00 -22.59
CA ALA A 673 -17.46 -11.77 -21.36
C ALA A 673 -16.99 -12.75 -20.29
N VAL A 674 -16.51 -12.22 -19.17
CA VAL A 674 -16.31 -13.00 -17.94
C VAL A 674 -17.56 -12.82 -17.09
N VAL A 675 -18.24 -13.92 -16.80
CA VAL A 675 -19.50 -13.92 -16.07
C VAL A 675 -19.34 -14.67 -14.77
N SER A 676 -19.77 -14.02 -13.70
CA SER A 676 -19.78 -14.53 -12.34
C SER A 676 -21.23 -14.55 -11.84
N ARG A 677 -21.53 -15.16 -10.69
CA ARG A 677 -22.89 -15.16 -10.11
C ARG A 677 -23.41 -13.75 -9.77
N ARG A 678 -22.54 -12.74 -9.74
CA ARG A 678 -22.87 -11.36 -9.37
C ARG A 678 -22.99 -10.41 -10.55
N GLY A 679 -22.54 -10.80 -11.73
CA GLY A 679 -22.52 -9.91 -12.89
C GLY A 679 -21.51 -10.33 -13.95
N ARG A 680 -21.36 -9.44 -14.94
CA ARG A 680 -20.57 -9.65 -16.16
C ARG A 680 -19.58 -8.50 -16.33
N ALA A 681 -18.39 -8.81 -16.84
CA ALA A 681 -17.45 -7.82 -17.33
C ALA A 681 -16.95 -8.22 -18.72
N VAL A 682 -16.76 -7.24 -19.60
CA VAL A 682 -16.35 -7.44 -21.00
C VAL A 682 -15.03 -6.73 -21.25
N ALA A 683 -14.08 -7.44 -21.84
CA ALA A 683 -12.82 -6.88 -22.29
C ALA A 683 -12.20 -7.77 -23.39
N PRO A 684 -11.26 -7.24 -24.21
CA PRO A 684 -10.54 -8.04 -25.19
C PRO A 684 -9.74 -9.17 -24.53
N ALA A 685 -9.70 -10.31 -25.20
CA ALA A 685 -8.90 -11.47 -24.82
C ALA A 685 -7.40 -11.22 -25.03
N ARG A 686 -6.59 -11.70 -24.09
CA ARG A 686 -5.13 -11.79 -24.20
C ARG A 686 -4.72 -13.24 -23.97
N VAL A 687 -4.32 -13.93 -25.02
CA VAL A 687 -3.99 -15.35 -25.03
C VAL A 687 -2.52 -15.54 -24.68
N THR A 688 -2.23 -16.16 -23.53
CA THR A 688 -0.85 -16.32 -23.03
C THR A 688 -0.62 -17.61 -22.26
N SER A 689 0.54 -18.23 -22.42
CA SER A 689 0.96 -19.39 -21.63
C SER A 689 1.45 -19.04 -20.22
N ALA A 690 1.54 -17.74 -19.90
CA ALA A 690 1.96 -17.25 -18.58
C ALA A 690 0.91 -17.43 -17.47
N ILE A 691 -0.28 -17.94 -17.78
CA ILE A 691 -1.36 -18.21 -16.83
C ILE A 691 -1.79 -19.67 -16.89
N ARG A 692 -2.37 -20.19 -15.80
CA ARG A 692 -2.88 -21.56 -15.74
C ARG A 692 -4.08 -21.77 -16.68
N ALA A 693 -4.27 -23.00 -17.16
CA ALA A 693 -5.38 -23.34 -18.06
C ALA A 693 -6.77 -23.36 -17.41
N ASP A 694 -6.82 -23.34 -16.07
CA ASP A 694 -8.03 -23.35 -15.23
C ASP A 694 -8.37 -21.96 -14.66
N THR A 695 -7.62 -20.92 -15.06
CA THR A 695 -7.69 -19.58 -14.46
C THR A 695 -7.66 -18.50 -15.53
N VAL A 696 -8.44 -17.43 -15.33
CA VAL A 696 -8.35 -16.17 -16.08
C VAL A 696 -7.93 -15.02 -15.18
N PHE A 697 -7.33 -13.99 -15.76
CA PHE A 697 -6.91 -12.78 -15.06
C PHE A 697 -7.53 -11.52 -15.65
N MET A 698 -7.96 -10.61 -14.78
CA MET A 698 -8.35 -9.26 -15.17
C MET A 698 -7.69 -8.20 -14.27
N PRO A 699 -7.09 -7.14 -14.84
CA PRO A 699 -6.70 -5.97 -14.08
C PRO A 699 -7.92 -5.12 -13.69
N PHE A 700 -7.93 -4.53 -12.50
CA PHE A 700 -9.13 -3.84 -11.96
C PHE A 700 -9.15 -2.31 -12.14
N HIS A 701 -8.27 -1.76 -12.99
CA HIS A 701 -8.04 -0.32 -13.06
C HIS A 701 -9.13 0.48 -13.79
N TRP A 702 -10.17 -0.14 -14.34
CA TRP A 702 -11.15 0.55 -15.19
C TRP A 702 -12.59 0.40 -14.67
N PRO A 703 -13.44 1.43 -14.83
CA PRO A 703 -14.87 1.35 -14.57
C PRO A 703 -15.63 0.72 -15.75
N GLY A 704 -16.95 0.80 -15.72
CA GLY A 704 -17.82 0.44 -16.86
C GLY A 704 -17.90 -1.05 -17.12
N GLU A 705 -18.12 -1.44 -18.38
CA GLU A 705 -18.29 -2.85 -18.76
C GLU A 705 -17.06 -3.71 -18.47
N GLY A 706 -15.85 -3.14 -18.48
CA GLY A 706 -14.62 -3.87 -18.17
C GLY A 706 -14.25 -3.91 -16.68
N ARG A 707 -15.15 -3.49 -15.78
CA ARG A 707 -14.88 -3.42 -14.34
C ARG A 707 -14.75 -4.82 -13.71
N ALA A 708 -13.52 -5.29 -13.54
CA ALA A 708 -13.22 -6.60 -12.97
C ALA A 708 -13.84 -6.85 -11.59
N ASN A 709 -13.87 -5.83 -10.72
CA ASN A 709 -14.43 -5.97 -9.37
C ASN A 709 -15.96 -6.10 -9.32
N THR A 710 -16.67 -5.97 -10.45
CA THR A 710 -18.07 -6.40 -10.56
C THR A 710 -18.21 -7.91 -10.31
N LEU A 711 -17.16 -8.68 -10.63
CA LEU A 711 -17.19 -10.15 -10.60
C LEU A 711 -16.86 -10.74 -9.22
N THR A 712 -16.17 -9.97 -8.37
CA THR A 712 -15.69 -10.42 -7.05
C THR A 712 -16.83 -10.53 -6.04
N HIS A 713 -16.66 -11.39 -5.03
CA HIS A 713 -17.71 -11.76 -4.09
C HIS A 713 -17.44 -11.20 -2.67
N PRO A 714 -18.46 -11.18 -1.79
CA PRO A 714 -18.39 -10.47 -0.51
C PRO A 714 -17.80 -11.29 0.64
N ALA A 715 -17.23 -12.48 0.39
CA ALA A 715 -16.74 -13.30 1.49
C ALA A 715 -15.56 -12.61 2.18
N LEU A 716 -15.64 -12.52 3.50
CA LEU A 716 -14.66 -11.83 4.32
C LEU A 716 -13.88 -12.83 5.17
N ASP A 717 -12.60 -12.55 5.35
CA ASP A 717 -11.79 -13.18 6.39
C ASP A 717 -12.44 -12.95 7.77
N PRO A 718 -12.61 -13.99 8.59
CA PRO A 718 -13.31 -13.88 9.87
C PRO A 718 -12.59 -12.98 10.89
N VAL A 719 -11.30 -12.71 10.68
CA VAL A 719 -10.42 -11.97 11.60
C VAL A 719 -10.18 -10.57 11.08
N SER A 720 -9.63 -10.47 9.87
CA SER A 720 -9.22 -9.19 9.29
C SER A 720 -10.36 -8.46 8.59
N ARG A 721 -11.46 -9.18 8.30
CA ARG A 721 -12.55 -8.72 7.44
C ARG A 721 -12.07 -8.36 6.02
N MET A 722 -10.98 -8.96 5.56
CA MET A 722 -10.47 -8.80 4.20
C MET A 722 -11.37 -9.51 3.18
N PRO A 723 -11.77 -8.85 2.08
CA PRO A 723 -12.49 -9.51 1.00
C PRO A 723 -11.62 -10.42 0.13
N GLU A 724 -12.24 -11.47 -0.41
CA GLU A 724 -11.61 -12.42 -1.34
C GLU A 724 -11.61 -11.89 -2.79
N PHE A 725 -10.60 -11.08 -3.14
CA PHE A 725 -10.44 -10.52 -4.49
C PHE A 725 -9.70 -11.45 -5.46
N LYS A 726 -8.91 -12.39 -4.94
CA LYS A 726 -7.90 -13.14 -5.72
C LYS A 726 -8.42 -14.45 -6.28
N VAL A 727 -9.63 -14.85 -5.93
CA VAL A 727 -10.26 -16.08 -6.37
C VAL A 727 -11.77 -15.91 -6.38
N CYS A 728 -12.43 -16.30 -7.46
CA CYS A 728 -13.86 -16.60 -7.51
C CYS A 728 -14.15 -17.43 -8.75
N ALA A 729 -15.29 -18.11 -8.78
CA ALA A 729 -15.69 -18.90 -9.94
C ALA A 729 -16.36 -18.03 -11.00
N VAL A 730 -15.98 -18.27 -12.26
CA VAL A 730 -16.51 -17.59 -13.44
C VAL A 730 -16.71 -18.58 -14.60
N ARG A 731 -17.52 -18.16 -15.57
CA ARG A 731 -17.51 -18.71 -16.94
C ARG A 731 -17.04 -17.62 -17.90
N VAL A 732 -16.51 -18.05 -19.04
CA VAL A 732 -16.03 -17.15 -20.09
C VAL A 732 -16.80 -17.44 -21.36
N GLU A 733 -17.33 -16.40 -21.98
CA GLU A 733 -18.15 -16.45 -23.19
C GLU A 733 -17.60 -15.50 -24.24
N ARG A 734 -17.77 -15.88 -25.51
CA ARG A 734 -17.56 -14.96 -26.63
C ARG A 734 -18.71 -13.95 -26.70
N VAL A 735 -18.41 -12.70 -27.08
CA VAL A 735 -19.40 -11.64 -27.28
C VAL A 735 -19.82 -11.55 -28.74
#